data_AF-A0A6I9T769-F1
#
_entry.id   AF-A0A6I9T769-F1
#
_cell.length_a   1.000
_cell.length_b   1.000
_cell.length_c   1.000
_cell.angle_alpha   90.00
_cell.angle_beta   90.00
_cell.angle_gamma   90.00
#
_symmetry.space_group_name_H-M   'P 1'
#
loop_
_entity.id
_entity.type
_entity.pdbx_description
1 polymer ?
#
loop_
_entity_poly.entity_id
_entity_poly.type
_entity_poly.pdbx_seq_one_letter_code
_entity_poly.pdbx_strand_id
1 'polypeptide(L)'
;MHGRPRIAPTKEEQEASSLRAAKLRDLQSQVLNFHHNKIYTKEAVEISAKLLESNPEHYTGWNYRKLAVQYLLDQQSENGVDSNSIQSILDEELRIVENALKKNFKSYGAWHHRKWVLSKGHSSTDRELRLLGKFQKLDARNFHAWNYRRFIAGLRKIPDEEELQYTTDMIYDNFSNYSAWHNRSVILSILLGKREKGYHDKERVFGEEYEFVRNALFTDPDDQSGWFYHLWLLDQTLKREPVLLSSWPPHGSNLCLSVDGSLNDRQTLPVPHFQSKARTFPLILYFSEGVEGVSSSTVTVESKCHAGDDFTWMPLSANKFGFSQAWLTYLKFPNEVHSLEACPVKVTVAHAAGITSSSGMPCSQSCHISFTVIVPSDDRQHSELQTTHRISWKEENIRSCTTQSLEADILRSLCELEITKENKPTTPKWSMETISNEIAHCQELLSTTNCKIGKLTLARLLMARNALISYGNPHFGTEANYEDVLALYRDLMKMDPAHICYYEDEYSLVLLKQLTSNVGSLMKHCYQYQESSSPSMNPYLCVRLNGLSLSRLGSMEQLLWVQMLDLSHNKLRTIEGLEALQLLSCLKLNNNRLCSFTALEPLKTLKSLEALDISYNEIGAHSIDTRRYLCSSPLTHAVGNDWNFKKFTDEDVKLKDHWDAYLLFKDLNLRQLEITGNAVVNDRLKAFLCKLMPSLKRLNGEKCC
;
A
#
# COMPACT_ATOMS: atom_id res chain seq x y z
N MET A 1 33.41 -9.02 -7.90
CA MET A 1 32.49 -8.64 -9.00
C MET A 1 32.42 -7.13 -9.20
N HIS A 2 32.36 -6.32 -8.14
CA HIS A 2 32.26 -4.86 -8.25
C HIS A 2 33.61 -4.16 -8.42
N GLY A 3 33.61 -3.01 -9.10
CA GLY A 3 34.75 -2.07 -9.16
C GLY A 3 36.00 -2.59 -9.87
N ARG A 4 35.93 -3.75 -10.56
CA ARG A 4 37.06 -4.27 -11.33
C ARG A 4 37.03 -3.70 -12.74
N PRO A 5 38.04 -2.92 -13.17
CA PRO A 5 38.17 -2.50 -14.55
C PRO A 5 38.20 -3.72 -15.48
N ARG A 6 37.52 -3.64 -16.62
CA ARG A 6 37.57 -4.69 -17.64
C ARG A 6 38.84 -4.53 -18.48
N ILE A 7 39.98 -4.84 -17.86
CA ILE A 7 41.30 -4.85 -18.51
C ILE A 7 41.70 -6.31 -18.73
N ALA A 8 42.25 -6.61 -19.91
CA ALA A 8 42.79 -7.94 -20.19
C ALA A 8 43.98 -8.19 -19.26
N PRO A 9 43.98 -9.27 -18.46
CA PRO A 9 45.07 -9.54 -17.52
C PRO A 9 46.35 -9.84 -18.29
N THR A 10 47.49 -9.43 -17.74
CA THR A 10 48.79 -9.84 -18.28
C THR A 10 49.01 -11.34 -18.04
N LYS A 11 49.94 -11.95 -18.80
CA LYS A 11 50.27 -13.37 -18.63
C LYS A 11 50.70 -13.70 -17.19
N GLU A 12 51.50 -12.82 -16.59
CA GLU A 12 51.96 -12.92 -15.19
C GLU A 12 50.79 -12.84 -14.19
N GLU A 13 49.85 -11.92 -14.40
CA GLU A 13 48.64 -11.80 -13.57
C GLU A 13 47.74 -13.03 -13.67
N GLN A 14 47.66 -13.62 -14.87
CA GLN A 14 46.85 -14.82 -15.14
C GLN A 14 47.47 -16.06 -14.49
N GLU A 15 48.79 -16.20 -14.54
CA GLU A 15 49.54 -17.25 -13.83
C GLU A 15 49.40 -17.09 -12.30
N ALA A 16 49.57 -15.88 -11.77
CA ALA A 16 49.40 -15.58 -10.35
C ALA A 16 47.96 -15.85 -9.86
N SER A 17 46.95 -15.48 -10.66
CA SER A 17 45.54 -15.76 -10.37
C SER A 17 45.25 -17.26 -10.34
N SER A 18 45.84 -18.02 -11.28
CA SER A 18 45.69 -19.47 -11.36
C SER A 18 46.31 -20.19 -10.17
N LEU A 19 47.52 -19.78 -9.76
CA LEU A 19 48.19 -20.27 -8.54
C LEU A 19 47.35 -19.99 -7.29
N ARG A 20 46.81 -18.76 -7.17
CA ARG A 20 45.95 -18.39 -6.06
C ARG A 20 44.66 -19.19 -6.03
N ALA A 21 44.05 -19.44 -7.19
CA ALA A 21 42.85 -20.26 -7.30
C ALA A 21 43.12 -21.73 -6.92
N ALA A 22 44.27 -22.29 -7.34
CA ALA A 22 44.67 -23.64 -6.96
C ALA A 22 44.83 -23.79 -5.44
N LYS A 23 45.55 -22.86 -4.79
CA LYS A 23 45.70 -22.84 -3.33
C LYS A 23 44.36 -22.72 -2.61
N LEU A 24 43.43 -21.90 -3.12
CA LEU A 24 42.11 -21.75 -2.51
C LEU A 24 41.27 -23.02 -2.63
N ARG A 25 41.31 -23.70 -3.79
CA ARG A 25 40.61 -24.97 -4.01
C ARG A 25 41.11 -26.08 -3.09
N ASP A 26 42.41 -26.14 -2.87
CA ASP A 26 43.02 -27.09 -1.93
C ASP A 26 42.51 -26.86 -0.50
N LEU A 27 42.57 -25.61 0.00
CA LEU A 27 42.02 -25.24 1.30
C LEU A 27 40.52 -25.56 1.43
N GLN A 28 39.73 -25.28 0.38
CA GLN A 28 38.30 -25.60 0.37
C GLN A 28 38.05 -27.11 0.48
N SER A 29 38.80 -27.91 -0.28
CA SER A 29 38.67 -29.37 -0.29
C SER A 29 39.00 -29.97 1.08
N GLN A 30 40.05 -29.48 1.72
CA GLN A 30 40.43 -29.89 3.08
C GLN A 30 39.34 -29.54 4.10
N VAL A 31 38.84 -28.29 4.11
CA VAL A 31 37.80 -27.85 5.04
C VAL A 31 36.49 -28.62 4.82
N LEU A 32 36.12 -28.90 3.57
CA LEU A 32 34.96 -29.75 3.29
C LEU A 32 35.17 -31.16 3.82
N ASN A 33 36.35 -31.76 3.62
CA ASN A 33 36.66 -33.07 4.19
C ASN A 33 36.56 -33.08 5.72
N PHE A 34 37.10 -32.06 6.39
CA PHE A 34 36.97 -31.92 7.85
C PHE A 34 35.52 -31.78 8.28
N HIS A 35 34.71 -31.02 7.54
CA HIS A 35 33.29 -30.84 7.83
C HIS A 35 32.48 -32.13 7.71
N HIS A 36 32.65 -32.89 6.62
CA HIS A 36 31.93 -34.15 6.40
C HIS A 36 32.27 -35.19 7.47
N ASN A 37 33.55 -35.25 7.88
CA ASN A 37 34.04 -36.22 8.85
C ASN A 37 34.01 -35.72 10.31
N LYS A 38 33.48 -34.51 10.56
CA LYS A 38 33.43 -33.86 11.89
C LYS A 38 34.80 -33.81 12.60
N ILE A 39 35.86 -33.54 11.84
CA ILE A 39 37.23 -33.45 12.36
C ILE A 39 37.43 -32.03 12.90
N TYR A 40 37.71 -31.89 14.21
CA TYR A 40 37.87 -30.58 14.88
C TYR A 40 39.25 -30.42 15.53
N THR A 41 40.29 -31.01 14.95
CA THR A 41 41.66 -30.87 15.45
C THR A 41 42.16 -29.43 15.32
N LYS A 42 43.18 -29.06 16.10
CA LYS A 42 43.82 -27.74 16.03
C LYS A 42 44.25 -27.38 14.59
N GLU A 43 44.85 -28.34 13.88
CA GLU A 43 45.25 -28.18 12.48
C GLU A 43 44.05 -27.89 11.57
N ALA A 44 42.95 -28.64 11.72
CA ALA A 44 41.75 -28.44 10.92
C ALA A 44 41.12 -27.05 11.15
N VAL A 45 41.16 -26.55 12.40
CA VAL A 45 40.72 -25.20 12.75
C VAL A 45 41.65 -24.13 12.15
N GLU A 46 42.97 -24.31 12.19
CA GLU A 46 43.93 -23.38 11.58
C GLU A 46 43.80 -23.33 10.04
N ILE A 47 43.59 -24.47 9.38
CA ILE A 47 43.35 -24.52 7.93
C ILE A 47 42.07 -23.78 7.56
N SER A 48 41.00 -23.95 8.35
CA SER A 48 39.76 -23.19 8.11
C SER A 48 39.93 -21.69 8.32
N ALA A 49 40.82 -21.25 9.24
CA ALA A 49 41.13 -19.82 9.42
C ALA A 49 41.79 -19.25 8.15
N LYS A 50 42.82 -19.94 7.65
CA LYS A 50 43.52 -19.56 6.41
C LYS A 50 42.56 -19.43 5.22
N LEU A 51 41.59 -20.34 5.10
CA LEU A 51 40.54 -20.28 4.08
C LEU A 51 39.70 -19.01 4.22
N LEU A 52 39.19 -18.73 5.41
CA LEU A 52 38.23 -17.65 5.66
C LEU A 52 38.86 -16.26 5.63
N GLU A 53 40.11 -16.11 6.08
CA GLU A 53 40.87 -14.86 5.92
C GLU A 53 41.15 -14.56 4.44
N SER A 54 41.35 -15.60 3.64
CA SER A 54 41.59 -15.47 2.19
C SER A 54 40.31 -15.26 1.38
N ASN A 55 39.22 -15.92 1.79
CA ASN A 55 37.91 -15.88 1.17
C ASN A 55 36.78 -15.81 2.22
N PRO A 56 36.45 -14.60 2.70
CA PRO A 56 35.41 -14.39 3.70
C PRO A 56 33.98 -14.77 3.24
N GLU A 57 33.76 -14.96 1.93
CA GLU A 57 32.45 -15.32 1.38
C GLU A 57 32.15 -16.83 1.43
N HIS A 58 33.06 -17.64 2.00
CA HIS A 58 32.87 -19.07 2.09
C HIS A 58 31.95 -19.47 3.26
N TYR A 59 30.64 -19.40 3.06
CA TYR A 59 29.62 -19.66 4.09
C TYR A 59 29.76 -21.02 4.78
N THR A 60 30.00 -22.10 4.03
CA THR A 60 30.19 -23.45 4.60
C THR A 60 31.41 -23.50 5.52
N GLY A 61 32.45 -22.70 5.23
CA GLY A 61 33.64 -22.60 6.08
C GLY A 61 33.33 -21.91 7.41
N TRP A 62 32.53 -20.83 7.39
CA TRP A 62 32.06 -20.19 8.63
C TRP A 62 31.17 -21.13 9.45
N ASN A 63 30.33 -21.93 8.81
CA ASN A 63 29.49 -22.91 9.50
C ASN A 63 30.31 -24.02 10.16
N TYR A 64 31.25 -24.61 9.41
CA TYR A 64 32.22 -25.55 9.97
C TYR A 64 32.96 -24.94 11.16
N ARG A 65 33.45 -23.71 11.03
CA ARG A 65 34.22 -23.03 12.09
C ARG A 65 33.38 -22.82 13.35
N LYS A 66 32.11 -22.41 13.23
CA LYS A 66 31.18 -22.32 14.39
C LYS A 66 31.05 -23.65 15.12
N LEU A 67 30.90 -24.75 14.38
CA LEU A 67 30.80 -26.10 14.97
C LEU A 67 32.11 -26.50 15.67
N ALA A 68 33.25 -26.28 15.02
CA ALA A 68 34.56 -26.62 15.56
C ALA A 68 34.89 -25.81 16.83
N VAL A 69 34.61 -24.50 16.82
CA VAL A 69 34.82 -23.64 18.00
C VAL A 69 33.86 -24.03 19.12
N GLN A 70 32.58 -24.32 18.82
CA GLN A 70 31.64 -24.79 19.84
C GLN A 70 32.13 -26.08 20.50
N TYR A 71 32.61 -27.04 19.71
CA TYR A 71 33.19 -28.29 20.24
C TYR A 71 34.38 -28.02 21.17
N LEU A 72 35.27 -27.08 20.81
CA LEU A 72 36.40 -26.70 21.67
C LEU A 72 35.94 -26.06 22.99
N LEU A 73 34.90 -25.22 22.95
CA LEU A 73 34.33 -24.60 24.16
C LEU A 73 33.67 -25.63 25.08
N ASP A 74 32.96 -26.60 24.51
CA ASP A 74 32.31 -27.67 25.27
C ASP A 74 33.36 -28.55 25.98
N GLN A 75 34.45 -28.91 25.28
CA GLN A 75 35.57 -29.65 25.89
C GLN A 75 36.27 -28.90 27.03
N GLN A 76 36.41 -27.58 26.94
CA GLN A 76 37.02 -26.79 28.01
C GLN A 76 36.10 -26.70 29.24
N SER A 77 34.79 -26.68 29.02
CA SER A 77 33.77 -26.64 30.08
C SER A 77 33.68 -27.96 30.85
N GLU A 78 33.80 -29.11 30.17
CA GLU A 78 33.78 -30.44 30.79
C GLU A 78 35.04 -30.75 31.62
N ASN A 79 36.19 -30.19 31.22
CA ASN A 79 37.48 -30.43 31.90
C ASN A 79 37.70 -29.55 33.16
N GLY A 80 36.73 -28.74 33.56
CA GLY A 80 36.79 -27.94 34.80
C GLY A 80 37.82 -26.81 34.78
N VAL A 81 38.20 -26.31 33.59
CA VAL A 81 39.26 -25.28 33.41
C VAL A 81 38.68 -23.87 33.19
N ASP A 82 39.45 -22.92 33.72
CA ASP A 82 39.31 -21.47 33.89
C ASP A 82 38.66 -20.65 32.74
N SER A 83 37.85 -19.65 33.13
CA SER A 83 37.20 -18.65 32.26
C SER A 83 38.18 -17.94 31.31
N ASN A 84 39.46 -17.84 31.72
CA ASN A 84 40.52 -17.24 30.91
C ASN A 84 40.84 -18.04 29.63
N SER A 85 40.70 -19.38 29.65
CA SER A 85 40.93 -20.24 28.49
C SER A 85 39.85 -20.03 27.42
N ILE A 86 38.59 -19.97 27.85
CA ILE A 86 37.42 -19.69 26.99
C ILE A 86 37.57 -18.32 26.34
N GLN A 87 37.95 -17.30 27.12
CA GLN A 87 38.16 -15.95 26.60
C GLN A 87 39.26 -15.92 25.53
N SER A 88 40.38 -16.61 25.74
CA SER A 88 41.49 -16.69 24.77
C SER A 88 41.06 -17.27 23.42
N ILE A 89 40.25 -18.34 23.44
CA ILE A 89 39.72 -18.96 22.20
C ILE A 89 38.85 -17.96 21.43
N LEU A 90 37.96 -17.27 22.12
CA LEU A 90 37.03 -16.32 21.50
C LEU A 90 37.73 -15.05 21.01
N ASP A 91 38.75 -14.58 21.73
CA ASP A 91 39.55 -13.42 21.31
C ASP A 91 40.38 -13.72 20.05
N GLU A 92 40.89 -14.95 19.90
CA GLU A 92 41.52 -15.39 18.64
C GLU A 92 40.50 -15.47 17.50
N GLU A 93 39.26 -15.93 17.76
CA GLU A 93 38.19 -15.90 16.75
C GLU A 93 37.87 -14.46 16.29
N LEU A 94 37.84 -13.50 17.22
CA LEU A 94 37.65 -12.09 16.87
C LEU A 94 38.79 -11.56 15.99
N ARG A 95 40.03 -12.01 16.20
CA ARG A 95 41.19 -11.64 15.37
C ARG A 95 41.06 -12.18 13.95
N ILE A 96 40.67 -13.45 13.79
CA ILE A 96 40.47 -14.09 12.49
C ILE A 96 39.37 -13.39 11.71
N VAL A 97 38.26 -13.06 12.38
CA VAL A 97 37.17 -12.29 11.76
C VAL A 97 37.65 -10.90 11.35
N GLU A 98 38.46 -10.22 12.16
CA GLU A 98 39.02 -8.93 11.80
C GLU A 98 39.89 -9.02 10.54
N ASN A 99 40.72 -10.07 10.41
CA ASN A 99 41.53 -10.31 9.22
C ASN A 99 40.67 -10.60 7.99
N ALA A 100 39.60 -11.39 8.14
CA ALA A 100 38.62 -11.63 7.07
C ALA A 100 37.91 -10.32 6.65
N LEU A 101 37.53 -9.46 7.60
CA LEU A 101 36.92 -8.16 7.31
C LEU A 101 37.89 -7.16 6.68
N LYS A 102 39.19 -7.20 7.00
CA LYS A 102 40.22 -6.46 6.25
C LYS A 102 40.27 -6.88 4.79
N LYS A 103 39.99 -8.16 4.49
CA LYS A 103 39.92 -8.67 3.12
C LYS A 103 38.65 -8.26 2.39
N ASN A 104 37.51 -8.40 3.06
CA ASN A 104 36.22 -7.93 2.56
C ASN A 104 35.35 -7.42 3.72
N PHE A 105 35.31 -6.11 3.90
CA PHE A 105 34.55 -5.46 4.96
C PHE A 105 33.03 -5.48 4.74
N LYS A 106 32.58 -5.99 3.59
CA LYS A 106 31.17 -6.23 3.24
C LYS A 106 30.79 -7.72 3.32
N SER A 107 31.61 -8.53 4.00
CA SER A 107 31.34 -9.96 4.13
C SER A 107 30.24 -10.26 5.15
N TYR A 108 29.13 -10.81 4.68
CA TYR A 108 28.02 -11.23 5.55
C TYR A 108 28.47 -12.32 6.53
N GLY A 109 29.22 -13.31 6.06
CA GLY A 109 29.70 -14.43 6.87
C GLY A 109 30.57 -13.96 8.04
N ALA A 110 31.53 -13.07 7.75
CA ALA A 110 32.45 -12.55 8.77
C ALA A 110 31.71 -11.70 9.83
N TRP A 111 30.85 -10.76 9.43
CA TRP A 111 30.07 -9.96 10.38
C TRP A 111 29.12 -10.82 11.23
N HIS A 112 28.49 -11.83 10.62
CA HIS A 112 27.63 -12.75 11.35
C HIS A 112 28.42 -13.59 12.36
N HIS A 113 29.58 -14.11 11.97
CA HIS A 113 30.46 -14.86 12.88
C HIS A 113 30.91 -13.99 14.05
N ARG A 114 31.27 -12.72 13.81
CA ARG A 114 31.64 -11.78 14.88
C ARG A 114 30.55 -11.63 15.94
N LYS A 115 29.31 -11.42 15.49
CA LYS A 115 28.14 -11.34 16.40
C LYS A 115 27.94 -12.63 17.19
N TRP A 116 28.12 -13.78 16.54
CA TRP A 116 28.02 -15.08 17.22
C TRP A 116 29.10 -15.24 18.30
N VAL A 117 30.35 -14.87 18.02
CA VAL A 117 31.45 -14.91 19.02
C VAL A 117 31.12 -14.04 20.22
N LEU A 118 30.70 -12.78 20.00
CA LEU A 118 30.35 -11.88 21.11
C LEU A 118 29.11 -12.31 21.89
N SER A 119 28.15 -12.98 21.24
CA SER A 119 26.96 -13.50 21.91
C SER A 119 27.27 -14.58 22.95
N LYS A 120 28.49 -15.13 22.96
CA LYS A 120 28.96 -16.07 24.00
C LYS A 120 29.24 -15.39 25.34
N GLY A 121 29.36 -14.06 25.39
CA GLY A 121 29.45 -13.31 26.65
C GLY A 121 30.81 -13.32 27.37
N HIS A 122 31.85 -13.92 26.80
CA HIS A 122 33.18 -14.01 27.43
C HIS A 122 34.22 -13.03 26.87
N SER A 123 33.97 -12.41 25.71
CA SER A 123 34.91 -11.44 25.10
C SER A 123 34.56 -10.00 25.47
N SER A 124 35.58 -9.14 25.63
CA SER A 124 35.40 -7.71 25.88
C SER A 124 34.81 -6.98 24.66
N THR A 125 33.84 -6.11 24.91
CA THR A 125 33.25 -5.24 23.88
C THR A 125 33.98 -3.90 23.69
N ASP A 126 35.00 -3.61 24.50
CA ASP A 126 35.64 -2.27 24.54
C ASP A 126 36.35 -1.91 23.24
N ARG A 127 36.81 -2.92 22.49
CA ARG A 127 37.50 -2.76 21.21
C ARG A 127 36.53 -2.57 20.04
N GLU A 128 35.27 -2.96 20.20
CA GLU A 128 34.30 -3.04 19.11
C GLU A 128 33.87 -1.67 18.58
N LEU A 129 33.60 -0.71 19.47
CA LEU A 129 33.28 0.66 19.04
C LEU A 129 34.46 1.34 18.32
N ARG A 130 35.70 1.08 18.75
CA ARG A 130 36.90 1.59 18.05
C ARG A 130 37.06 0.98 16.67
N LEU A 131 36.80 -0.33 16.56
CA LEU A 131 36.82 -1.03 15.28
C LEU A 131 35.75 -0.48 14.31
N LEU A 132 34.53 -0.28 14.82
CA LEU A 132 33.43 0.35 14.08
C LEU A 132 33.81 1.73 13.57
N GLY A 133 34.39 2.58 14.43
CA GLY A 133 34.86 3.91 14.02
C GLY A 133 35.89 3.86 12.87
N LYS A 134 36.76 2.85 12.83
CA LYS A 134 37.68 2.66 11.69
C LYS A 134 36.94 2.28 10.40
N PHE A 135 35.98 1.35 10.47
CA PHE A 135 35.21 0.94 9.30
C PHE A 135 34.31 2.06 8.77
N GLN A 136 33.69 2.84 9.66
CA GLN A 136 32.83 3.96 9.28
C GLN A 136 33.64 5.15 8.75
N LYS A 137 34.88 5.38 9.19
CA LYS A 137 35.78 6.34 8.55
C LYS A 137 36.19 5.93 7.13
N LEU A 138 36.32 4.62 6.87
CA LEU A 138 36.65 4.10 5.54
C LEU A 138 35.45 4.11 4.58
N ASP A 139 34.27 3.72 5.08
CA ASP A 139 33.00 3.74 4.35
C ASP A 139 31.86 4.07 5.31
N ALA A 140 31.54 5.36 5.40
CA ALA A 140 30.50 5.88 6.31
C ALA A 140 29.10 5.32 5.99
N ARG A 141 28.91 4.79 4.78
CA ARG A 141 27.66 4.21 4.29
C ARG A 141 27.64 2.68 4.41
N ASN A 142 28.65 2.06 5.01
CA ASN A 142 28.68 0.62 5.19
C ASN A 142 27.56 0.14 6.12
N PHE A 143 26.48 -0.39 5.54
CA PHE A 143 25.32 -0.84 6.30
C PHE A 143 25.64 -1.99 7.26
N HIS A 144 26.66 -2.83 6.98
CA HIS A 144 27.06 -3.88 7.90
C HIS A 144 27.65 -3.30 9.18
N ALA A 145 28.46 -2.25 9.07
CA ALA A 145 29.03 -1.56 10.23
C ALA A 145 27.92 -0.90 11.06
N TRP A 146 26.95 -0.24 10.44
CA TRP A 146 25.78 0.31 11.14
C TRP A 146 24.94 -0.77 11.83
N ASN A 147 24.65 -1.88 11.14
CA ASN A 147 23.94 -3.02 11.73
C ASN A 147 24.70 -3.62 12.92
N TYR A 148 26.03 -3.72 12.80
CA TYR A 148 26.87 -4.22 13.88
C TYR A 148 26.95 -3.24 15.05
N ARG A 149 26.99 -1.93 14.79
CA ARG A 149 26.93 -0.91 15.84
C ARG A 149 25.66 -1.05 16.67
N ARG A 150 24.49 -1.19 16.04
CA ARG A 150 23.22 -1.41 16.76
C ARG A 150 23.25 -2.66 17.63
N PHE A 151 23.87 -3.74 17.15
CA PHE A 151 24.08 -4.95 17.94
C PHE A 151 24.98 -4.68 19.17
N ILE A 152 26.10 -3.99 18.99
CA ILE A 152 27.02 -3.64 20.09
C ILE A 152 26.37 -2.68 21.09
N ALA A 153 25.64 -1.67 20.61
CA ALA A 153 24.91 -0.73 21.45
C ALA A 153 23.89 -1.46 22.33
N GLY A 154 23.12 -2.40 21.75
CA GLY A 154 22.20 -3.25 22.51
C GLY A 154 22.91 -4.15 23.52
N LEU A 155 24.03 -4.77 23.15
CA LEU A 155 24.81 -5.64 24.05
C LEU A 155 25.40 -4.86 25.24
N ARG A 156 25.87 -3.63 25.00
CA ARG A 156 26.43 -2.74 26.03
C ARG A 156 25.38 -1.91 26.76
N LYS A 157 24.11 -1.97 26.33
CA LYS A 157 23.01 -1.13 26.80
C LYS A 157 23.37 0.37 26.75
N ILE A 158 23.99 0.78 25.64
CA ILE A 158 24.26 2.21 25.38
C ILE A 158 22.91 2.94 25.32
N PRO A 159 22.76 4.07 26.03
CA PRO A 159 21.54 4.88 25.96
C PRO A 159 21.20 5.31 24.52
N ASP A 160 19.91 5.36 24.20
CA ASP A 160 19.45 5.74 22.86
C ASP A 160 19.85 7.20 22.54
N GLU A 161 19.97 8.08 23.54
CA GLU A 161 20.43 9.48 23.38
C GLU A 161 21.92 9.58 22.99
N GLU A 162 22.77 8.69 23.51
CA GLU A 162 24.18 8.64 23.10
C GLU A 162 24.31 8.18 21.64
N GLU A 163 23.49 7.21 21.22
CA GLU A 163 23.44 6.79 19.82
C GLU A 163 22.83 7.87 18.93
N LEU A 164 21.85 8.64 19.43
CA LEU A 164 21.31 9.80 18.72
C LEU A 164 22.40 10.86 18.49
N GLN A 165 23.18 11.19 19.53
CA GLN A 165 24.31 12.10 19.41
C GLN A 165 25.35 11.58 18.41
N TYR A 166 25.62 10.28 18.41
CA TYR A 166 26.52 9.68 17.42
C TYR A 166 26.01 9.88 15.98
N THR A 167 24.70 9.80 15.73
CA THR A 167 24.16 10.14 14.40
C THR A 167 24.37 11.61 14.05
N THR A 168 24.23 12.51 15.02
CA THR A 168 24.51 13.95 14.85
C THR A 168 25.96 14.17 14.39
N ASP A 169 26.93 13.57 15.09
CA ASP A 169 28.36 13.70 14.77
C ASP A 169 28.65 13.17 13.35
N MET A 170 28.07 12.02 13.00
CA MET A 170 28.22 11.41 11.66
C MET A 170 27.59 12.24 10.53
N ILE A 171 26.56 13.04 10.83
CA ILE A 171 25.92 13.96 9.88
C ILE A 171 26.75 15.23 9.73
N TYR A 172 27.31 15.77 10.82
CA TYR A 172 28.21 16.92 10.74
C TYR A 172 29.49 16.60 9.96
N ASP A 173 30.04 15.38 10.14
CA ASP A 173 31.18 14.90 9.35
C ASP A 173 30.82 14.74 7.86
N ASN A 174 29.59 14.31 7.55
CA ASN A 174 29.12 14.11 6.19
C ASN A 174 27.58 14.12 6.12
N PHE A 175 27.01 15.27 5.75
CA PHE A 175 25.55 15.44 5.69
C PHE A 175 24.91 14.58 4.59
N SER A 176 25.66 14.10 3.58
CA SER A 176 25.21 13.15 2.56
C SER A 176 25.12 11.70 3.07
N ASN A 177 25.34 11.45 4.36
CA ASN A 177 25.32 10.11 4.92
C ASN A 177 23.89 9.63 5.21
N TYR A 178 23.22 9.06 4.19
CA TYR A 178 21.89 8.45 4.33
C TYR A 178 21.79 7.46 5.51
N SER A 179 22.83 6.67 5.77
CA SER A 179 22.81 5.72 6.87
C SER A 179 22.69 6.41 8.23
N ALA A 180 23.33 7.56 8.43
CA ALA A 180 23.22 8.33 9.66
C ALA A 180 21.81 8.90 9.84
N TRP A 181 21.25 9.54 8.81
CA TRP A 181 19.86 10.03 8.79
C TRP A 181 18.83 8.93 9.06
N HIS A 182 18.99 7.77 8.41
CA HIS A 182 18.11 6.64 8.64
C HIS A 182 18.19 6.14 10.09
N ASN A 183 19.40 5.94 10.64
CA ASN A 183 19.53 5.53 12.05
C ASN A 183 18.94 6.58 13.00
N ARG A 184 19.10 7.88 12.71
CA ARG A 184 18.51 8.98 13.48
C ARG A 184 16.97 8.84 13.55
N SER A 185 16.32 8.60 12.42
CA SER A 185 14.85 8.42 12.34
C SER A 185 14.35 7.22 13.16
N VAL A 186 15.12 6.11 13.16
CA VAL A 186 14.80 4.92 13.94
C VAL A 186 14.94 5.17 15.44
N ILE A 187 16.04 5.81 15.86
CA ILE A 187 16.30 6.12 17.27
C ILE A 187 15.24 7.10 17.81
N LEU A 188 14.94 8.18 17.08
CA LEU A 188 13.90 9.13 17.49
C LEU A 188 12.52 8.48 17.59
N SER A 189 12.19 7.55 16.69
CA SER A 189 10.93 6.79 16.76
C SER A 189 10.84 5.97 18.06
N ILE A 190 11.96 5.40 18.52
CA ILE A 190 12.04 4.66 19.79
C ILE A 190 11.90 5.62 20.98
N LEU A 191 12.66 6.72 21.01
CA LEU A 191 12.65 7.72 22.08
C LEU A 191 11.25 8.35 22.27
N LEU A 192 10.60 8.73 21.16
CA LEU A 192 9.23 9.26 21.14
C LEU A 192 8.20 8.20 21.57
N GLY A 193 8.39 6.94 21.14
CA GLY A 193 7.49 5.83 21.47
C GLY A 193 7.53 5.44 22.95
N LYS A 194 8.72 5.41 23.55
CA LYS A 194 8.92 5.14 24.98
C LYS A 194 8.51 6.29 25.88
N ARG A 195 8.25 7.48 25.33
CA ARG A 195 8.03 8.72 26.09
C ARG A 195 9.19 8.94 27.07
N GLU A 196 10.42 8.92 26.58
CA GLU A 196 11.59 9.21 27.42
C GLU A 196 11.67 10.70 27.79
N LYS A 197 12.37 11.01 28.90
CA LYS A 197 12.40 12.37 29.47
C LYS A 197 13.05 13.34 28.48
N GLY A 198 12.28 14.32 28.02
CA GLY A 198 12.73 15.31 27.01
C GLY A 198 12.21 15.04 25.60
N TYR A 199 11.64 13.85 25.34
CA TYR A 199 11.04 13.46 24.06
C TYR A 199 9.51 13.33 24.13
N HIS A 200 8.89 13.93 25.15
CA HIS A 200 7.43 13.98 25.28
C HIS A 200 6.81 15.06 24.38
N ASP A 201 7.52 16.18 24.24
CA ASP A 201 7.07 17.34 23.49
C ASP A 201 7.44 17.18 22.01
N LYS A 202 6.49 16.63 21.26
CA LYS A 202 6.65 16.41 19.81
C LYS A 202 6.87 17.71 19.05
N GLU A 203 6.22 18.80 19.45
CA GLU A 203 6.34 20.09 18.77
C GLU A 203 7.78 20.61 18.87
N ARG A 204 8.33 20.63 20.09
CA ARG A 204 9.73 21.04 20.29
C ARG A 204 10.70 20.15 19.55
N VAL A 205 10.59 18.82 19.71
CA VAL A 205 11.53 17.86 19.10
C VAL A 205 11.49 17.96 17.58
N PHE A 206 10.30 17.97 16.97
CA PHE A 206 10.22 18.07 15.52
C PHE A 206 10.64 19.45 15.01
N GLY A 207 10.35 20.53 15.75
CA GLY A 207 10.88 21.86 15.44
C GLY A 207 12.40 21.87 15.34
N GLU A 208 13.10 21.33 16.35
CA GLU A 208 14.56 21.18 16.36
C GLU A 208 15.07 20.31 15.19
N GLU A 209 14.37 19.22 14.86
CA GLU A 209 14.77 18.32 13.77
C GLU A 209 14.54 18.91 12.37
N TYR A 210 13.48 19.72 12.18
CA TYR A 210 13.27 20.46 10.92
C TYR A 210 14.37 21.51 10.73
N GLU A 211 14.72 22.27 11.76
CA GLU A 211 15.86 23.20 11.72
C GLU A 211 17.16 22.47 11.39
N PHE A 212 17.40 21.32 12.04
CA PHE A 212 18.61 20.54 11.85
C PHE A 212 18.75 20.02 10.42
N VAL A 213 17.70 19.41 9.85
CA VAL A 213 17.76 18.91 8.47
C VAL A 213 17.85 20.05 7.47
N ARG A 214 17.19 21.19 7.72
CA ARG A 214 17.18 22.35 6.81
C ARG A 214 18.59 22.86 6.52
N ASN A 215 19.46 22.88 7.53
CA ASN A 215 20.87 23.24 7.33
C ASN A 215 21.54 22.38 6.25
N ALA A 216 21.27 21.06 6.22
CA ALA A 216 21.77 20.19 5.16
C ALA A 216 21.12 20.47 3.81
N LEU A 217 19.79 20.65 3.78
CA LEU A 217 19.02 20.90 2.55
C LEU A 217 19.43 22.19 1.84
N PHE A 218 19.72 23.25 2.59
CA PHE A 218 20.17 24.54 2.03
C PHE A 218 21.65 24.55 1.67
N THR A 219 22.45 23.64 2.25
CA THR A 219 23.87 23.51 1.89
C THR A 219 24.06 22.82 0.55
N ASP A 220 23.32 21.72 0.30
CA ASP A 220 23.30 21.04 -0.99
C ASP A 220 21.88 20.54 -1.30
N PRO A 221 21.09 21.32 -2.08
CA PRO A 221 19.70 20.99 -2.39
C PRO A 221 19.53 19.74 -3.26
N ASP A 222 20.59 19.27 -3.92
CA ASP A 222 20.55 18.07 -4.76
C ASP A 222 20.90 16.79 -3.95
N ASP A 223 21.40 16.92 -2.71
CA ASP A 223 21.62 15.77 -1.83
C ASP A 223 20.30 15.17 -1.32
N GLN A 224 19.99 13.96 -1.78
CA GLN A 224 18.76 13.26 -1.44
C GLN A 224 18.62 12.85 0.05
N SER A 225 19.72 12.72 0.79
CA SER A 225 19.73 12.06 2.10
C SER A 225 18.94 12.86 3.14
N GLY A 226 19.19 14.17 3.20
CA GLY A 226 18.42 15.08 4.04
C GLY A 226 16.94 15.10 3.64
N TRP A 227 16.63 15.09 2.34
CA TRP A 227 15.24 15.09 1.86
C TRP A 227 14.45 13.84 2.25
N PHE A 228 15.10 12.66 2.28
CA PHE A 228 14.46 11.44 2.79
C PHE A 228 14.16 11.54 4.29
N TYR A 229 15.04 12.18 5.07
CA TYR A 229 14.79 12.44 6.48
C TYR A 229 13.67 13.47 6.68
N HIS A 230 13.65 14.54 5.90
CA HIS A 230 12.56 15.51 5.87
C HIS A 230 11.22 14.84 5.51
N LEU A 231 11.21 13.89 4.56
CA LEU A 231 10.00 13.12 4.24
C LEU A 231 9.51 12.29 5.44
N TRP A 232 10.42 11.71 6.22
CA TRP A 232 10.06 11.04 7.47
C TRP A 232 9.49 12.02 8.51
N LEU A 233 10.09 13.21 8.68
CA LEU A 233 9.56 14.24 9.57
C LEU A 233 8.14 14.68 9.15
N LEU A 234 7.91 14.83 7.84
CA LEU A 234 6.59 15.15 7.30
C LEU A 234 5.56 14.08 7.66
N ASP A 235 5.91 12.80 7.50
CA ASP A 235 5.07 11.67 7.92
C ASP A 235 4.78 11.71 9.42
N GLN A 236 5.78 11.95 10.27
CA GLN A 236 5.58 12.06 11.72
C GLN A 236 4.71 13.27 12.12
N THR A 237 4.78 14.36 11.36
CA THR A 237 3.98 15.58 11.57
C THR A 237 2.51 15.35 11.20
N LEU A 238 2.26 14.47 10.23
CA LEU A 238 0.92 14.11 9.76
C LEU A 238 0.33 12.91 10.50
N LYS A 239 1.14 12.12 11.22
CA LYS A 239 0.73 10.89 11.91
C LYS A 239 -0.37 11.18 12.94
N ARG A 240 -1.50 10.50 12.78
CA ARG A 240 -2.72 10.65 13.60
C ARG A 240 -3.32 9.28 13.89
N GLU A 241 -4.30 9.28 14.79
CA GLU A 241 -5.14 8.10 15.00
C GLU A 241 -6.02 7.88 13.75
N PRO A 242 -6.27 6.62 13.36
CA PRO A 242 -7.14 6.31 12.24
C PRO A 242 -8.56 6.82 12.53
N VAL A 243 -9.19 7.44 11.54
CA VAL A 243 -10.57 7.92 11.62
C VAL A 243 -11.40 7.36 10.48
N LEU A 244 -12.71 7.22 10.70
CA LEU A 244 -13.65 6.87 9.65
C LEU A 244 -13.88 8.10 8.75
N LEU A 245 -13.53 7.98 7.47
CA LEU A 245 -13.64 9.06 6.48
C LEU A 245 -14.97 9.09 5.74
N SER A 246 -15.57 7.93 5.48
CA SER A 246 -16.82 7.78 4.74
C SER A 246 -17.47 6.43 5.04
N SER A 247 -18.77 6.35 4.81
CA SER A 247 -19.51 5.10 4.80
C SER A 247 -20.50 5.05 3.66
N TRP A 248 -20.80 3.84 3.22
CA TRP A 248 -22.01 3.58 2.44
C TRP A 248 -22.88 2.61 3.22
N PRO A 249 -24.14 2.94 3.56
CA PRO A 249 -24.83 4.18 3.26
C PRO A 249 -24.24 5.39 4.01
N PRO A 250 -24.43 6.62 3.49
CA PRO A 250 -24.04 7.83 4.18
C PRO A 250 -24.92 8.08 5.42
N HIS A 251 -24.37 8.80 6.40
CA HIS A 251 -25.13 9.23 7.57
C HIS A 251 -26.29 10.15 7.17
N GLY A 252 -27.44 10.01 7.83
CA GLY A 252 -28.65 10.78 7.57
C GLY A 252 -29.39 10.40 6.29
N SER A 253 -28.89 9.43 5.51
CA SER A 253 -29.52 9.04 4.24
C SER A 253 -30.80 8.23 4.46
N ASN A 254 -31.76 8.42 3.55
CA ASN A 254 -32.92 7.54 3.41
C ASN A 254 -32.70 6.71 2.15
N LEU A 255 -32.83 5.40 2.24
CA LEU A 255 -32.66 4.45 1.14
C LEU A 255 -33.98 3.74 0.84
N CYS A 256 -34.22 3.41 -0.42
CA CYS A 256 -35.38 2.63 -0.82
C CYS A 256 -34.91 1.35 -1.52
N LEU A 257 -35.28 0.20 -0.98
CA LEU A 257 -35.01 -1.10 -1.57
C LEU A 257 -36.09 -1.43 -2.60
N SER A 258 -35.70 -1.78 -3.82
CA SER A 258 -36.64 -2.32 -4.81
C SER A 258 -36.22 -3.72 -5.23
N VAL A 259 -37.18 -4.64 -5.27
CA VAL A 259 -36.97 -6.04 -5.66
C VAL A 259 -37.16 -6.23 -7.17
N ASP A 260 -38.10 -5.49 -7.80
CA ASP A 260 -38.50 -5.71 -9.20
C ASP A 260 -38.49 -4.46 -10.11
N GLY A 261 -37.79 -3.39 -9.72
CA GLY A 261 -37.59 -2.21 -10.59
C GLY A 261 -38.86 -1.39 -10.91
N SER A 262 -40.07 -1.87 -10.61
CA SER A 262 -41.31 -1.11 -10.75
C SER A 262 -41.79 -0.62 -9.38
N LEU A 263 -41.85 0.70 -9.20
CA LEU A 263 -42.55 1.34 -8.08
C LEU A 263 -43.76 2.10 -8.63
N ASN A 264 -44.89 2.00 -7.93
CA ASN A 264 -46.11 2.73 -8.27
C ASN A 264 -45.89 4.25 -8.19
N ASP A 265 -46.53 4.91 -9.14
CA ASP A 265 -46.52 6.30 -9.56
C ASP A 265 -46.91 7.36 -8.51
N ARG A 266 -46.60 7.20 -7.20
CA ARG A 266 -47.16 8.11 -6.18
C ARG A 266 -46.24 8.76 -5.16
N GLN A 267 -44.94 8.49 -5.07
CA GLN A 267 -44.04 9.32 -4.26
C GLN A 267 -42.66 9.49 -4.88
N THR A 268 -42.46 10.64 -5.52
CA THR A 268 -41.17 11.22 -5.89
C THR A 268 -40.41 11.60 -4.62
N LEU A 269 -39.74 10.64 -3.98
CA LEU A 269 -38.79 10.93 -2.91
C LEU A 269 -37.36 10.89 -3.48
N PRO A 270 -36.51 11.89 -3.18
CA PRO A 270 -35.14 11.98 -3.69
C PRO A 270 -34.22 11.03 -2.93
N VAL A 271 -34.37 9.73 -3.17
CA VAL A 271 -33.73 8.66 -2.40
C VAL A 271 -32.81 7.86 -3.32
N PRO A 272 -31.54 7.59 -2.97
CA PRO A 272 -30.67 6.69 -3.72
C PRO A 272 -31.34 5.32 -3.82
N HIS A 273 -31.66 4.91 -5.05
CA HIS A 273 -32.31 3.64 -5.31
C HIS A 273 -31.27 2.53 -5.46
N PHE A 274 -31.45 1.45 -4.70
CA PHE A 274 -30.62 0.26 -4.80
C PHE A 274 -31.47 -0.94 -5.23
N GLN A 275 -31.12 -1.51 -6.38
CA GLN A 275 -31.72 -2.76 -6.86
C GLN A 275 -30.98 -3.93 -6.21
N SER A 276 -31.71 -4.74 -5.44
CA SER A 276 -31.16 -5.95 -4.84
C SER A 276 -32.01 -7.15 -5.19
N LYS A 277 -31.38 -8.18 -5.76
CA LYS A 277 -32.02 -9.46 -6.07
C LYS A 277 -32.50 -10.24 -4.83
N ALA A 278 -32.08 -9.84 -3.62
CA ALA A 278 -32.34 -10.59 -2.38
C ALA A 278 -32.54 -9.70 -1.14
N ARG A 279 -33.06 -8.47 -1.29
CA ARG A 279 -33.20 -7.46 -0.20
C ARG A 279 -31.94 -7.31 0.67
N THR A 280 -30.79 -7.49 0.05
CA THR A 280 -29.47 -7.45 0.66
C THR A 280 -28.69 -6.29 0.08
N PHE A 281 -28.11 -5.42 0.89
CA PHE A 281 -27.33 -4.27 0.39
C PHE A 281 -25.99 -4.15 1.12
N PRO A 282 -24.94 -3.63 0.45
CA PRO A 282 -23.61 -3.53 1.03
C PRO A 282 -23.54 -2.40 2.07
N LEU A 283 -22.93 -2.69 3.22
CA LEU A 283 -22.48 -1.71 4.20
C LEU A 283 -20.96 -1.61 4.12
N ILE A 284 -20.45 -0.43 3.80
CA ILE A 284 -19.04 -0.13 3.58
C ILE A 284 -18.57 0.87 4.63
N LEU A 285 -17.46 0.57 5.28
CA LEU A 285 -16.74 1.51 6.16
C LEU A 285 -15.37 1.80 5.55
N TYR A 286 -15.04 3.10 5.42
CA TYR A 286 -13.78 3.54 4.84
C TYR A 286 -12.99 4.40 5.82
N PHE A 287 -11.77 3.98 6.15
CA PHE A 287 -10.88 4.61 7.12
C PHE A 287 -9.77 5.43 6.44
N SER A 288 -9.20 6.39 7.19
CA SER A 288 -8.14 7.27 6.72
C SER A 288 -6.83 6.54 6.38
N GLU A 289 -6.59 5.40 7.01
CA GLU A 289 -5.47 4.52 6.77
C GLU A 289 -5.92 3.06 6.90
N GLY A 290 -5.04 2.11 6.52
CA GLY A 290 -5.35 0.69 6.65
C GLY A 290 -5.46 0.29 8.13
N VAL A 291 -6.59 -0.29 8.51
CA VAL A 291 -6.87 -0.79 9.87
C VAL A 291 -7.12 -2.30 9.87
N GLU A 292 -6.85 -2.94 11.00
CA GLU A 292 -7.21 -4.33 11.30
C GLU A 292 -8.26 -4.39 12.44
N GLY A 293 -8.81 -5.57 12.72
CA GLY A 293 -9.68 -5.80 13.89
C GLY A 293 -11.15 -5.44 13.71
N VAL A 294 -11.56 -4.95 12.53
CA VAL A 294 -12.96 -4.69 12.21
C VAL A 294 -13.75 -6.00 12.19
N SER A 295 -14.64 -6.16 13.17
CA SER A 295 -15.48 -7.36 13.38
C SER A 295 -16.81 -7.00 14.07
N SER A 296 -17.69 -7.99 14.26
CA SER A 296 -18.95 -7.82 15.01
C SER A 296 -18.74 -7.40 16.47
N SER A 297 -17.52 -7.58 17.02
CA SER A 297 -17.14 -7.15 18.37
C SER A 297 -16.73 -5.68 18.45
N THR A 298 -16.24 -5.10 17.35
CA THR A 298 -15.77 -3.71 17.29
C THR A 298 -16.76 -2.79 16.59
N VAL A 299 -17.62 -3.36 15.73
CA VAL A 299 -18.68 -2.63 15.01
C VAL A 299 -20.02 -3.28 15.28
N THR A 300 -20.92 -2.55 15.92
CA THR A 300 -22.29 -3.00 16.19
C THR A 300 -23.27 -2.39 15.19
N VAL A 301 -24.22 -3.17 14.71
CA VAL A 301 -25.30 -2.71 13.83
C VAL A 301 -26.63 -3.00 14.51
N GLU A 302 -27.36 -1.94 14.83
CA GLU A 302 -28.67 -2.00 15.48
C GLU A 302 -29.76 -1.65 14.47
N SER A 303 -30.76 -2.52 14.32
CA SER A 303 -31.97 -2.22 13.54
C SER A 303 -33.17 -2.98 14.09
N LYS A 304 -34.36 -2.37 14.03
CA LYS A 304 -35.62 -2.99 14.48
C LYS A 304 -36.15 -4.04 13.51
N CYS A 305 -35.76 -3.98 12.24
CA CYS A 305 -36.30 -4.81 11.16
C CYS A 305 -35.34 -5.93 10.71
N HIS A 306 -34.19 -6.11 11.40
CA HIS A 306 -33.16 -7.08 11.02
C HIS A 306 -33.00 -8.11 12.15
N ALA A 307 -32.90 -9.39 11.80
CA ALA A 307 -32.59 -10.45 12.77
C ALA A 307 -31.12 -10.32 13.18
N GLY A 308 -30.80 -10.23 14.47
CA GLY A 308 -29.43 -10.01 14.95
C GLY A 308 -28.47 -11.16 14.57
N ASP A 309 -27.87 -11.08 13.38
CA ASP A 309 -26.86 -12.01 12.88
C ASP A 309 -25.45 -11.48 13.19
N ASP A 310 -24.51 -12.40 13.44
CA ASP A 310 -23.08 -12.09 13.50
C ASP A 310 -22.58 -11.66 12.11
N PHE A 311 -22.33 -10.36 11.93
CA PHE A 311 -21.87 -9.82 10.66
C PHE A 311 -20.44 -10.25 10.33
N THR A 312 -20.26 -10.93 9.20
CA THR A 312 -18.93 -11.23 8.68
C THR A 312 -18.38 -10.01 7.92
N TRP A 313 -17.44 -9.30 8.54
CA TRP A 313 -16.73 -8.19 7.93
C TRP A 313 -15.59 -8.70 7.04
N MET A 314 -15.54 -8.21 5.81
CA MET A 314 -14.54 -8.59 4.82
C MET A 314 -13.69 -7.36 4.44
N PRO A 315 -12.36 -7.46 4.48
CA PRO A 315 -11.50 -6.41 3.95
C PRO A 315 -11.53 -6.41 2.42
N LEU A 316 -11.69 -5.24 1.81
CA LEU A 316 -11.75 -5.12 0.33
C LEU A 316 -10.35 -5.09 -0.31
N SER A 317 -9.34 -4.57 0.39
CA SER A 317 -7.96 -4.42 -0.11
C SER A 317 -6.92 -4.69 0.97
N ALA A 318 -7.00 -5.88 1.60
CA ALA A 318 -6.06 -6.27 2.65
C ALA A 318 -4.61 -6.38 2.14
N ASN A 319 -3.67 -5.72 2.83
CA ASN A 319 -2.25 -5.96 2.63
C ASN A 319 -1.85 -7.36 3.21
N LYS A 320 -0.59 -7.78 3.01
CA LYS A 320 -0.07 -9.07 3.54
C LYS A 320 -0.29 -9.29 5.04
N PHE A 321 -0.51 -8.22 5.79
CA PHE A 321 -0.67 -8.21 7.23
C PHE A 321 -2.13 -8.04 7.67
N GLY A 322 -3.10 -8.05 6.74
CA GLY A 322 -4.52 -7.99 7.05
C GLY A 322 -5.12 -6.59 7.22
N PHE A 323 -4.34 -5.53 7.05
CA PHE A 323 -4.85 -4.15 7.14
C PHE A 323 -5.55 -3.73 5.84
N SER A 324 -6.73 -3.12 5.96
CA SER A 324 -7.51 -2.61 4.84
C SER A 324 -8.07 -1.23 5.16
N GLN A 325 -8.10 -0.33 4.17
CA GLN A 325 -8.76 0.98 4.29
C GLN A 325 -10.28 0.85 4.20
N ALA A 326 -10.77 -0.11 3.41
CA ALA A 326 -12.20 -0.31 3.19
C ALA A 326 -12.65 -1.70 3.67
N TRP A 327 -13.78 -1.72 4.37
CA TRP A 327 -14.38 -2.93 4.94
C TRP A 327 -15.82 -3.05 4.49
N LEU A 328 -16.23 -4.27 4.15
CA LEU A 328 -17.54 -4.59 3.61
C LEU A 328 -18.26 -5.63 4.48
N THR A 329 -19.53 -5.39 4.73
CA THR A 329 -20.49 -6.40 5.15
C THR A 329 -21.79 -6.25 4.35
N TYR A 330 -22.70 -7.21 4.48
CA TYR A 330 -24.00 -7.17 3.82
C TYR A 330 -25.11 -7.20 4.86
N LEU A 331 -26.06 -6.28 4.72
CA LEU A 331 -27.25 -6.22 5.55
C LEU A 331 -28.41 -6.86 4.79
N LYS A 332 -29.12 -7.80 5.43
CA LYS A 332 -30.21 -8.56 4.81
C LYS A 332 -31.53 -8.31 5.54
N PHE A 333 -32.53 -7.82 4.83
CA PHE A 333 -33.85 -7.61 5.41
C PHE A 333 -34.78 -8.80 5.16
N PRO A 334 -35.61 -9.20 6.17
CA PRO A 334 -36.55 -10.30 6.04
C PRO A 334 -37.67 -10.01 5.04
N ASN A 335 -38.29 -11.08 4.54
CA ASN A 335 -39.36 -10.99 3.55
C ASN A 335 -40.73 -10.60 4.17
N GLU A 336 -40.92 -10.86 5.47
CA GLU A 336 -42.19 -10.76 6.19
C GLU A 336 -42.53 -9.34 6.72
N VAL A 337 -41.99 -8.28 6.11
CA VAL A 337 -42.31 -6.91 6.53
C VAL A 337 -43.66 -6.51 5.92
N HIS A 338 -44.72 -6.65 6.72
CA HIS A 338 -46.09 -6.30 6.35
C HIS A 338 -46.35 -4.79 6.51
N SER A 339 -45.71 -3.96 5.68
CA SER A 339 -46.06 -2.56 5.31
C SER A 339 -44.81 -1.79 4.89
N LEU A 340 -44.98 -0.59 4.30
CA LEU A 340 -43.92 0.40 4.07
C LEU A 340 -43.34 0.87 5.41
N GLU A 341 -42.57 0.02 6.09
CA GLU A 341 -41.92 0.39 7.35
C GLU A 341 -40.56 1.03 7.05
N ALA A 342 -40.39 2.25 7.55
CA ALA A 342 -39.09 2.89 7.65
C ALA A 342 -38.27 2.18 8.73
N CYS A 343 -37.23 1.46 8.31
CA CYS A 343 -36.35 0.71 9.19
C CYS A 343 -35.09 1.55 9.48
N PRO A 344 -35.02 2.24 10.63
CA PRO A 344 -33.79 2.90 11.03
C PRO A 344 -32.71 1.86 11.32
N VAL A 345 -31.50 2.14 10.84
CA VAL A 345 -30.29 1.37 11.09
C VAL A 345 -29.27 2.30 11.72
N LYS A 346 -28.70 1.88 12.84
CA LYS A 346 -27.62 2.58 13.53
C LYS A 346 -26.39 1.69 13.56
N VAL A 347 -25.30 2.15 12.97
CA VAL A 347 -23.99 1.50 13.00
C VAL A 347 -23.11 2.26 13.98
N THR A 348 -22.54 1.55 14.95
CA THR A 348 -21.61 2.12 15.91
C THR A 348 -20.26 1.46 15.75
N VAL A 349 -19.24 2.24 15.42
CA VAL A 349 -17.85 1.80 15.54
C VAL A 349 -17.43 2.13 16.97
N ALA A 350 -17.26 1.08 17.77
CA ALA A 350 -17.02 1.22 19.19
C ALA A 350 -15.66 1.86 19.48
N HIS A 351 -15.58 2.63 20.56
CA HIS A 351 -14.32 3.01 21.21
C HIS A 351 -13.71 1.74 21.83
N ALA A 352 -13.14 0.88 21.00
CA ALA A 352 -12.54 -0.38 21.44
C ALA A 352 -11.07 -0.42 21.02
N ALA A 353 -10.22 -0.88 21.93
CA ALA A 353 -8.80 -1.20 21.69
C ALA A 353 -8.58 -2.34 20.66
N GLY A 354 -9.61 -2.71 19.89
CA GLY A 354 -9.59 -3.77 18.90
C GLY A 354 -9.31 -3.31 17.48
N ILE A 355 -9.58 -2.04 17.12
CA ILE A 355 -9.23 -1.50 15.79
C ILE A 355 -7.91 -0.75 15.88
N THR A 356 -6.89 -1.27 15.18
CA THR A 356 -5.53 -0.73 15.16
C THR A 356 -5.11 -0.42 13.74
N SER A 357 -4.41 0.68 13.54
CA SER A 357 -3.85 1.00 12.23
C SER A 357 -2.54 0.27 11.96
N SER A 358 -2.14 0.26 10.69
CA SER A 358 -0.84 -0.27 10.25
C SER A 358 0.36 0.39 10.96
N SER A 359 0.18 1.58 11.52
CA SER A 359 1.20 2.32 12.27
C SER A 359 1.17 2.08 13.79
N GLY A 360 0.31 1.16 14.25
CA GLY A 360 0.15 0.74 15.65
C GLY A 360 -0.74 1.66 16.49
N MET A 361 -1.45 2.61 15.88
CA MET A 361 -2.31 3.55 16.59
C MET A 361 -3.73 2.99 16.73
N PRO A 362 -4.36 3.02 17.92
CA PRO A 362 -5.73 2.59 18.09
C PRO A 362 -6.71 3.62 17.49
N CYS A 363 -7.83 3.15 16.95
CA CYS A 363 -8.98 3.99 16.59
C CYS A 363 -9.70 4.42 17.87
N SER A 364 -9.32 5.58 18.41
CA SER A 364 -9.86 6.08 19.69
C SER A 364 -11.26 6.69 19.57
N GLN A 365 -11.69 7.09 18.38
CA GLN A 365 -12.94 7.84 18.20
C GLN A 365 -14.12 6.89 17.97
N SER A 366 -15.11 6.96 18.85
CA SER A 366 -16.42 6.34 18.58
C SER A 366 -17.15 7.14 17.51
N CYS A 367 -17.62 6.48 16.45
CA CYS A 367 -18.45 7.11 15.45
C CYS A 367 -19.78 6.37 15.29
N HIS A 368 -20.83 7.15 15.01
CA HIS A 368 -22.18 6.66 14.81
C HIS A 368 -22.68 7.05 13.42
N ILE A 369 -23.09 6.05 12.64
CA ILE A 369 -23.74 6.26 11.35
C ILE A 369 -25.20 5.84 11.52
N SER A 370 -26.12 6.72 11.16
CA SER A 370 -27.55 6.43 11.19
C SER A 370 -28.12 6.65 9.80
N PHE A 371 -28.92 5.69 9.30
CA PHE A 371 -29.63 5.84 8.03
C PHE A 371 -30.96 5.07 8.10
N THR A 372 -31.90 5.39 7.21
CA THR A 372 -33.21 4.75 7.18
C THR A 372 -33.36 3.93 5.91
N VAL A 373 -33.81 2.69 6.01
CA VAL A 373 -34.14 1.85 4.86
C VAL A 373 -35.66 1.70 4.75
N ILE A 374 -36.22 2.07 3.60
CA ILE A 374 -37.63 1.90 3.27
C ILE A 374 -37.77 0.61 2.46
N VAL A 375 -38.51 -0.34 3.00
CA VAL A 375 -38.82 -1.62 2.35
C VAL A 375 -40.26 -1.58 1.83
N PRO A 376 -40.50 -1.66 0.51
CA PRO A 376 -41.85 -1.70 -0.04
C PRO A 376 -42.53 -3.04 0.26
N SER A 377 -43.86 -3.01 0.48
CA SER A 377 -44.68 -4.20 0.68
C SER A 377 -44.82 -4.99 -0.63
N ASP A 378 -44.53 -6.30 -0.58
CA ASP A 378 -44.72 -7.22 -1.71
C ASP A 378 -46.22 -7.41 -1.95
N ASP A 379 -46.74 -6.80 -3.01
CA ASP A 379 -48.11 -7.02 -3.43
C ASP A 379 -48.15 -7.15 -4.95
N ARG A 380 -47.45 -8.19 -5.47
CA ARG A 380 -47.66 -8.76 -6.82
C ARG A 380 -46.93 -10.09 -7.01
N GLN A 381 -47.58 -10.99 -7.76
CA GLN A 381 -47.01 -12.25 -8.23
C GLN A 381 -45.77 -11.98 -9.09
N HIS A 382 -44.70 -12.72 -8.83
CA HIS A 382 -43.47 -12.74 -9.61
C HIS A 382 -43.77 -12.99 -11.10
N SER A 383 -43.73 -11.93 -11.88
CA SER A 383 -43.55 -12.01 -13.32
C SER A 383 -42.08 -11.76 -13.55
N GLU A 384 -41.31 -12.79 -13.88
CA GLU A 384 -39.97 -12.66 -14.44
C GLU A 384 -40.03 -11.88 -15.77
N LEU A 385 -40.22 -10.56 -15.70
CA LEU A 385 -39.81 -9.70 -16.81
C LEU A 385 -38.30 -9.70 -16.77
N GLN A 386 -37.69 -10.69 -17.44
CA GLN A 386 -36.29 -10.68 -17.80
C GLN A 386 -36.05 -9.46 -18.67
N THR A 387 -35.78 -8.33 -18.04
CA THR A 387 -35.46 -7.11 -18.73
C THR A 387 -34.11 -7.28 -19.41
N THR A 388 -34.17 -7.58 -20.70
CA THR A 388 -33.08 -7.48 -21.67
C THR A 388 -32.72 -6.01 -21.91
N HIS A 389 -32.48 -5.22 -20.86
CA HIS A 389 -32.11 -3.82 -21.02
C HIS A 389 -30.65 -3.69 -21.44
N ARG A 390 -30.45 -2.89 -22.50
CA ARG A 390 -29.14 -2.63 -23.08
C ARG A 390 -28.67 -1.28 -22.56
N ILE A 391 -27.83 -1.26 -21.51
CA ILE A 391 -27.15 -0.04 -21.09
C ILE A 391 -26.42 0.56 -22.31
N SER A 392 -26.88 1.73 -22.76
CA SER A 392 -26.45 2.37 -24.00
C SER A 392 -25.94 3.77 -23.68
N TRP A 393 -24.61 3.91 -23.66
CA TRP A 393 -23.87 5.14 -23.37
C TRP A 393 -23.96 6.25 -24.43
N LYS A 394 -25.04 6.27 -25.19
CA LYS A 394 -25.28 7.36 -26.15
C LYS A 394 -25.61 8.64 -25.39
N GLU A 395 -25.14 9.77 -25.89
CA GLU A 395 -25.41 11.09 -25.31
C GLU A 395 -26.91 11.40 -25.16
N GLU A 396 -27.77 10.78 -25.98
CA GLU A 396 -29.24 10.92 -25.89
C GLU A 396 -29.83 10.43 -24.56
N ASN A 397 -29.17 9.50 -23.87
CA ASN A 397 -29.61 8.94 -22.59
C ASN A 397 -28.98 9.62 -21.37
N ILE A 398 -28.14 10.64 -21.58
CA ILE A 398 -27.30 11.23 -20.54
C ILE A 398 -27.60 12.71 -20.39
N ARG A 399 -27.97 13.12 -19.18
CA ARG A 399 -28.31 14.51 -18.85
C ARG A 399 -27.33 15.05 -17.81
N SER A 400 -26.83 16.27 -18.02
CA SER A 400 -25.92 16.92 -17.06
C SER A 400 -26.66 17.32 -15.78
N CYS A 401 -26.06 17.07 -14.62
CA CYS A 401 -26.58 17.57 -13.34
C CYS A 401 -26.22 19.05 -13.17
N THR A 402 -27.19 19.93 -12.85
CA THR A 402 -26.92 21.36 -12.60
C THR A 402 -26.72 21.66 -11.11
N THR A 403 -25.99 22.72 -10.78
CA THR A 403 -25.59 23.06 -9.39
C THR A 403 -26.72 23.59 -8.50
N GLN A 404 -27.88 23.96 -9.06
CA GLN A 404 -29.05 24.48 -8.33
C GLN A 404 -30.20 23.44 -8.24
N SER A 405 -29.90 22.18 -8.49
CA SER A 405 -30.88 21.11 -8.62
C SER A 405 -31.06 20.33 -7.31
N LEU A 406 -32.19 19.64 -7.14
CA LEU A 406 -32.48 18.75 -5.99
C LEU A 406 -31.38 17.68 -5.83
N GLU A 407 -30.71 17.34 -6.93
CA GLU A 407 -29.59 16.43 -7.04
C GLU A 407 -28.32 16.94 -6.38
N ALA A 408 -28.09 18.25 -6.36
CA ALA A 408 -26.96 18.84 -5.64
C ALA A 408 -27.13 18.69 -4.12
N ASP A 409 -28.38 18.69 -3.63
CA ASP A 409 -28.69 18.42 -2.22
C ASP A 409 -28.59 16.92 -1.88
N ILE A 410 -28.98 16.03 -2.81
CA ILE A 410 -28.73 14.58 -2.69
C ILE A 410 -27.23 14.32 -2.61
N LEU A 411 -26.43 14.87 -3.54
CA LEU A 411 -24.98 14.64 -3.53
C LEU A 411 -24.29 15.27 -2.33
N ARG A 412 -24.79 16.41 -1.84
CA ARG A 412 -24.35 16.98 -0.56
C ARG A 412 -24.62 16.00 0.58
N SER A 413 -25.83 15.45 0.66
CA SER A 413 -26.17 14.40 1.65
C SER A 413 -25.38 13.10 1.47
N LEU A 414 -24.93 12.77 0.25
CA LEU A 414 -24.16 11.56 -0.03
C LEU A 414 -22.68 11.69 0.30
N CYS A 415 -22.12 12.90 0.19
CA CYS A 415 -20.71 13.19 0.44
C CYS A 415 -20.43 13.74 1.84
N GLU A 416 -21.43 14.29 2.54
CA GLU A 416 -21.26 14.83 3.89
C GLU A 416 -21.49 13.75 4.96
N LEU A 417 -20.40 13.26 5.54
CA LEU A 417 -20.47 12.67 6.88
C LEU A 417 -20.59 13.81 7.89
N GLU A 418 -21.80 14.08 8.38
CA GLU A 418 -21.96 14.76 9.65
C GLU A 418 -21.53 13.81 10.78
N ILE A 419 -20.21 13.71 10.99
CA ILE A 419 -19.68 13.15 12.24
C ILE A 419 -20.22 14.06 13.34
N THR A 420 -21.10 13.51 14.19
CA THR A 420 -21.70 14.20 15.33
C THR A 420 -20.65 15.04 16.04
N LYS A 421 -20.92 16.35 16.18
CA LYS A 421 -20.03 17.44 16.64
C LYS A 421 -19.17 17.17 17.88
N GLU A 422 -19.42 16.10 18.61
CA GLU A 422 -18.81 15.84 19.91
C GLU A 422 -17.32 15.47 19.82
N ASN A 423 -16.79 14.98 18.68
CA ASN A 423 -15.39 14.51 18.61
C ASN A 423 -14.71 14.75 17.24
N LYS A 424 -14.68 15.98 16.71
CA LYS A 424 -13.80 16.27 15.55
C LYS A 424 -12.33 16.14 15.99
N PRO A 425 -11.47 15.39 15.28
CA PRO A 425 -10.05 15.35 15.58
C PRO A 425 -9.46 16.76 15.45
N THR A 426 -9.09 17.36 16.57
CA THR A 426 -8.45 18.68 16.57
C THR A 426 -7.07 18.52 15.96
N THR A 427 -6.88 19.04 14.75
CA THR A 427 -5.54 19.18 14.16
C THR A 427 -4.65 19.93 15.16
N PRO A 428 -3.51 19.36 15.61
CA PRO A 428 -2.61 20.08 16.50
C PRO A 428 -2.16 21.37 15.83
N LYS A 429 -2.32 22.50 16.53
CA LYS A 429 -2.03 23.82 16.00
C LYS A 429 -0.58 23.92 15.49
N TRP A 430 0.35 23.33 16.26
CA TRP A 430 1.76 23.29 15.91
C TRP A 430 2.03 22.62 14.56
N SER A 431 1.34 21.53 14.23
CA SER A 431 1.56 20.83 12.95
C SER A 431 1.20 21.72 11.76
N MET A 432 0.13 22.51 11.86
CA MET A 432 -0.25 23.47 10.82
C MET A 432 0.78 24.60 10.67
N GLU A 433 1.28 25.13 11.79
CA GLU A 433 2.29 26.18 11.80
C GLU A 433 3.63 25.66 11.22
N THR A 434 4.09 24.48 11.64
CA THR A 434 5.30 23.83 11.11
C THR A 434 5.23 23.63 9.60
N ILE A 435 4.14 23.04 9.08
CA ILE A 435 3.99 22.82 7.64
C ILE A 435 3.96 24.15 6.87
N SER A 436 3.33 25.19 7.42
CA SER A 436 3.29 26.51 6.79
C SER A 436 4.68 27.14 6.72
N ASN A 437 5.47 27.01 7.78
CA ASN A 437 6.86 27.49 7.82
C ASN A 437 7.74 26.72 6.81
N GLU A 438 7.62 25.40 6.75
CA GLU A 438 8.41 24.59 5.80
C GLU A 438 8.02 24.86 4.34
N ILE A 439 6.76 25.18 4.04
CA ILE A 439 6.36 25.68 2.71
C ILE A 439 7.12 26.95 2.37
N ALA A 440 7.18 27.92 3.29
CA ALA A 440 7.88 29.19 3.07
C ALA A 440 9.38 28.97 2.84
N HIS A 441 10.04 28.15 3.67
CA HIS A 441 11.45 27.81 3.50
C HIS A 441 11.72 27.09 2.17
N CYS A 442 10.86 26.15 1.78
CA CYS A 442 11.03 25.44 0.51
C CYS A 442 10.84 26.37 -0.69
N GLN A 443 9.90 27.31 -0.63
CA GLN A 443 9.72 28.35 -1.64
C GLN A 443 10.92 29.29 -1.73
N GLU A 444 11.50 29.70 -0.59
CA GLU A 444 12.73 30.48 -0.53
C GLU A 444 13.89 29.75 -1.21
N LEU A 445 14.10 28.47 -0.88
CA LEU A 445 15.12 27.64 -1.51
C LEU A 445 14.94 27.57 -3.03
N LEU A 446 13.70 27.32 -3.47
CA LEU A 446 13.37 27.20 -4.90
C LEU A 446 13.41 28.52 -5.67
N SER A 447 13.40 29.67 -4.99
CA SER A 447 13.57 30.98 -5.62
C SER A 447 15.00 31.19 -6.14
N THR A 448 15.98 30.51 -5.54
CA THR A 448 17.40 30.62 -5.90
C THR A 448 17.92 29.37 -6.63
N THR A 449 17.35 28.19 -6.32
CA THR A 449 17.85 26.91 -6.82
C THR A 449 16.73 26.08 -7.45
N ASN A 450 16.89 25.69 -8.71
CA ASN A 450 15.92 24.84 -9.40
C ASN A 450 16.25 23.35 -9.20
N CYS A 451 15.97 22.79 -8.02
CA CYS A 451 16.20 21.36 -7.74
C CYS A 451 14.90 20.54 -7.78
N LYS A 452 14.98 19.32 -8.35
CA LYS A 452 13.81 18.44 -8.51
C LYS A 452 13.26 17.94 -7.17
N ILE A 453 14.13 17.68 -6.19
CA ILE A 453 13.72 17.14 -4.90
C ILE A 453 13.01 18.22 -4.09
N GLY A 454 13.47 19.47 -4.15
CA GLY A 454 12.78 20.63 -3.56
C GLY A 454 11.38 20.81 -4.13
N LYS A 455 11.19 20.79 -5.46
CA LYS A 455 9.85 20.88 -6.08
C LYS A 455 8.93 19.74 -5.66
N LEU A 456 9.45 18.52 -5.59
CA LEU A 456 8.70 17.36 -5.11
C LEU A 456 8.31 17.51 -3.63
N THR A 457 9.21 18.02 -2.80
CA THR A 457 8.93 18.28 -1.38
C THR A 457 7.89 19.39 -1.22
N LEU A 458 7.96 20.48 -1.99
CA LEU A 458 6.96 21.53 -1.98
C LEU A 458 5.57 21.00 -2.35
N ALA A 459 5.47 20.17 -3.40
CA ALA A 459 4.22 19.52 -3.78
C ALA A 459 3.63 18.68 -2.63
N ARG A 460 4.47 17.93 -1.92
CA ARG A 460 4.06 17.13 -0.75
C ARG A 460 3.64 17.99 0.43
N LEU A 461 4.36 19.08 0.72
CA LEU A 461 4.03 20.01 1.80
C LEU A 461 2.69 20.73 1.55
N LEU A 462 2.44 21.17 0.32
CA LEU A 462 1.14 21.75 -0.06
C LEU A 462 0.00 20.74 0.09
N MET A 463 0.22 19.47 -0.31
CA MET A 463 -0.76 18.40 -0.10
C MET A 463 -0.97 18.07 1.38
N ALA A 464 0.09 18.11 2.19
CA ALA A 464 0.03 17.94 3.64
C ALA A 464 -0.83 19.04 4.28
N ARG A 465 -0.61 20.31 3.89
CA ARG A 465 -1.43 21.44 4.32
C ARG A 465 -2.90 21.26 3.97
N ASN A 466 -3.20 20.86 2.72
CA ASN A 466 -4.58 20.59 2.29
C ASN A 466 -5.23 19.51 3.15
N ALA A 467 -4.52 18.40 3.42
CA ALA A 467 -5.03 17.34 4.28
C ALA A 467 -5.35 17.85 5.69
N LEU A 468 -4.44 18.62 6.31
CA LEU A 468 -4.63 19.18 7.65
C LEU A 468 -5.84 20.13 7.74
N ILE A 469 -6.11 20.92 6.68
CA ILE A 469 -7.28 21.80 6.57
C ILE A 469 -8.58 20.99 6.51
N SER A 470 -8.63 19.96 5.66
CA SER A 470 -9.81 19.11 5.49
C SER A 470 -10.27 18.46 6.79
N TYR A 471 -9.35 18.12 7.70
CA TYR A 471 -9.69 17.56 9.01
C TYR A 471 -10.18 18.60 10.03
N GLY A 472 -9.69 19.85 9.95
CA GLY A 472 -9.93 20.87 10.98
C GLY A 472 -11.28 21.56 10.88
N ASN A 473 -11.73 21.93 9.67
CA ASN A 473 -13.03 22.57 9.46
C ASN A 473 -13.39 22.66 7.95
N PRO A 474 -14.44 21.97 7.45
CA PRO A 474 -14.83 22.06 6.03
C PRO A 474 -15.44 23.42 5.62
N HIS A 475 -15.73 24.34 6.57
CA HIS A 475 -16.36 25.63 6.28
C HIS A 475 -15.42 26.81 6.07
N PHE A 476 -14.09 26.63 6.15
CA PHE A 476 -13.16 27.68 5.76
C PHE A 476 -12.77 27.51 4.29
N GLY A 477 -13.34 28.36 3.44
CA GLY A 477 -13.00 28.53 2.02
C GLY A 477 -11.59 29.07 1.80
N THR A 478 -10.58 28.38 2.31
CA THR A 478 -9.20 28.60 1.89
C THR A 478 -9.05 27.85 0.57
N GLU A 479 -8.83 28.57 -0.52
CA GLU A 479 -8.56 27.97 -1.82
C GLU A 479 -7.42 26.95 -1.66
N ALA A 480 -7.73 25.67 -1.77
CA ALA A 480 -6.74 24.62 -1.69
C ALA A 480 -5.80 24.74 -2.91
N ASN A 481 -4.48 24.70 -2.67
CA ASN A 481 -3.45 24.99 -3.67
C ASN A 481 -3.25 23.85 -4.69
N TYR A 482 -4.32 23.19 -5.15
CA TYR A 482 -4.23 22.06 -6.06
C TYR A 482 -3.59 22.44 -7.39
N GLU A 483 -3.90 23.61 -7.95
CA GLU A 483 -3.32 24.06 -9.21
C GLU A 483 -1.80 24.25 -9.13
N ASP A 484 -1.30 24.79 -8.01
CA ASP A 484 0.14 24.93 -7.76
C ASP A 484 0.82 23.55 -7.70
N VAL A 485 0.20 22.60 -7.00
CA VAL A 485 0.70 21.22 -6.90
C VAL A 485 0.72 20.53 -8.27
N LEU A 486 -0.35 20.67 -9.06
CA LEU A 486 -0.43 20.13 -10.41
C LEU A 486 0.62 20.76 -11.32
N ALA A 487 0.87 22.07 -11.21
CA ALA A 487 1.93 22.75 -11.95
C ALA A 487 3.32 22.22 -11.57
N LEU A 488 3.59 22.00 -10.28
CA LEU A 488 4.85 21.39 -9.81
C LEU A 488 5.06 19.99 -10.41
N TYR A 489 4.03 19.15 -10.46
CA TYR A 489 4.15 17.83 -11.08
C TYR A 489 4.35 17.89 -12.59
N ARG A 490 3.72 18.82 -13.31
CA ARG A 490 3.99 19.05 -14.74
C ARG A 490 5.45 19.46 -14.99
N ASP A 491 6.02 20.27 -14.11
CA ASP A 491 7.43 20.63 -14.16
C ASP A 491 8.34 19.44 -13.88
N LEU A 492 8.03 18.65 -12.84
CA LEU A 492 8.79 17.45 -12.48
C LEU A 492 8.83 16.41 -13.62
N MET A 493 7.72 16.22 -14.33
CA MET A 493 7.67 15.35 -15.52
C MET A 493 8.65 15.79 -16.62
N LYS A 494 8.91 17.10 -16.75
CA LYS A 494 9.88 17.64 -17.71
C LYS A 494 11.31 17.54 -17.18
N MET A 495 11.52 17.76 -15.89
CA MET A 495 12.84 17.78 -15.25
C MET A 495 13.43 16.38 -15.03
N ASP A 496 12.60 15.38 -14.76
CA ASP A 496 13.04 14.00 -14.49
C ASP A 496 12.20 12.98 -15.28
N PRO A 497 12.43 12.87 -16.61
CA PRO A 497 11.67 11.97 -17.49
C PRO A 497 11.79 10.49 -17.11
N ALA A 498 12.88 10.10 -16.44
CA ALA A 498 13.10 8.72 -16.00
C ALA A 498 12.05 8.27 -14.96
N HIS A 499 11.46 9.23 -14.22
CA HIS A 499 10.43 8.98 -13.21
C HIS A 499 9.04 9.48 -13.64
N ILE A 500 8.82 9.73 -14.93
CA ILE A 500 7.57 10.31 -15.43
C ILE A 500 6.31 9.54 -14.98
N CYS A 501 6.38 8.20 -14.92
CA CYS A 501 5.24 7.39 -14.48
C CYS A 501 4.85 7.67 -13.03
N TYR A 502 5.83 7.87 -12.14
CA TYR A 502 5.58 8.23 -10.74
C TYR A 502 4.90 9.60 -10.65
N TYR A 503 5.38 10.60 -11.41
CA TYR A 503 4.76 11.93 -11.39
C TYR A 503 3.38 11.95 -12.05
N GLU A 504 3.12 11.13 -13.08
CA GLU A 504 1.77 10.97 -13.67
C GLU A 504 0.79 10.42 -12.62
N ASP A 505 1.24 9.45 -11.83
CA ASP A 505 0.42 8.84 -10.79
C ASP A 505 0.11 9.84 -9.66
N GLU A 506 1.12 10.55 -9.16
CA GLU A 506 0.92 11.59 -8.15
C GLU A 506 0.06 12.76 -8.67
N TYR A 507 0.26 13.18 -9.92
CA TYR A 507 -0.59 14.18 -10.57
C TYR A 507 -2.06 13.74 -10.60
N SER A 508 -2.31 12.48 -10.95
CA SER A 508 -3.67 11.92 -11.03
C SER A 508 -4.35 11.90 -9.66
N LEU A 509 -3.61 11.55 -8.60
CA LEU A 509 -4.12 11.58 -7.22
C LEU A 509 -4.49 12.99 -6.76
N VAL A 510 -3.67 13.99 -7.11
CA VAL A 510 -3.95 15.40 -6.79
C VAL A 510 -5.16 15.91 -7.56
N LEU A 511 -5.25 15.58 -8.86
CA LEU A 511 -6.37 15.98 -9.71
C LEU A 511 -7.69 15.40 -9.19
N LEU A 512 -7.71 14.11 -8.84
CA LEU A 512 -8.91 13.49 -8.27
C LEU A 512 -9.31 14.13 -6.95
N LYS A 513 -8.35 14.41 -6.05
CA LYS A 513 -8.62 15.16 -4.82
C LYS A 513 -9.18 16.54 -5.08
N GLN A 514 -8.68 17.26 -6.09
CA GLN A 514 -9.22 18.55 -6.50
C GLN A 514 -10.68 18.43 -6.98
N LEU A 515 -10.97 17.45 -7.83
CA LEU A 515 -12.30 17.20 -8.38
C LEU A 515 -13.31 16.81 -7.28
N THR A 516 -12.90 16.02 -6.29
CA THR A 516 -13.76 15.58 -5.20
C THR A 516 -13.74 16.51 -3.97
N SER A 517 -12.90 17.56 -3.98
CA SER A 517 -12.73 18.45 -2.81
C SER A 517 -13.98 19.24 -2.43
N ASN A 518 -14.85 19.54 -3.40
CA ASN A 518 -16.10 20.23 -3.18
C ASN A 518 -17.17 19.70 -4.14
N VAL A 519 -18.43 19.74 -3.67
CA VAL A 519 -19.58 19.22 -4.43
C VAL A 519 -19.70 19.92 -5.79
N GLY A 520 -19.45 21.22 -5.87
CA GLY A 520 -19.55 21.97 -7.12
C GLY A 520 -18.58 21.49 -8.22
N SER A 521 -17.34 21.15 -7.86
CA SER A 521 -16.35 20.57 -8.77
C SER A 521 -16.76 19.17 -9.21
N LEU A 522 -17.18 18.31 -8.28
CA LEU A 522 -17.60 16.95 -8.59
C LEU A 522 -18.84 16.93 -9.49
N MET A 523 -19.79 17.84 -9.25
CA MET A 523 -21.03 17.97 -10.03
C MET A 523 -20.80 18.21 -11.51
N LYS A 524 -19.70 18.88 -11.91
CA LYS A 524 -19.36 19.07 -13.33
C LYS A 524 -19.10 17.76 -14.07
N HIS A 525 -18.81 16.71 -13.31
CA HIS A 525 -18.54 15.35 -13.80
C HIS A 525 -19.69 14.38 -13.50
N CYS A 526 -20.78 14.85 -12.87
CA CYS A 526 -21.95 14.04 -12.55
C CYS A 526 -23.04 14.20 -13.61
N TYR A 527 -23.61 13.08 -14.02
CA TYR A 527 -24.65 12.98 -15.04
C TYR A 527 -25.73 12.01 -14.58
N GLN A 528 -26.96 12.24 -15.03
CA GLN A 528 -28.03 11.27 -14.91
C GLN A 528 -28.09 10.43 -16.18
N TYR A 529 -28.14 9.12 -16.00
CA TYR A 529 -28.42 8.18 -17.06
C TYR A 529 -29.86 7.70 -16.97
N GLN A 530 -30.64 7.91 -18.02
CA GLN A 530 -31.98 7.38 -18.18
C GLN A 530 -32.14 6.79 -19.58
N GLU A 531 -32.48 5.51 -19.67
CA GLU A 531 -32.66 4.85 -20.96
C GLU A 531 -33.98 5.30 -21.61
N SER A 532 -33.89 5.82 -22.84
CA SER A 532 -35.05 6.33 -23.60
C SER A 532 -36.17 5.30 -23.80
N SER A 533 -35.87 4.00 -23.76
CA SER A 533 -36.84 2.91 -23.93
C SER A 533 -37.62 2.53 -22.67
N SER A 534 -37.26 3.06 -21.50
CA SER A 534 -37.85 2.68 -20.21
C SER A 534 -37.88 3.88 -19.24
N PRO A 535 -38.71 4.91 -19.54
CA PRO A 535 -38.78 6.14 -18.74
C PRO A 535 -39.37 5.95 -17.33
N SER A 536 -39.94 4.79 -17.03
CA SER A 536 -40.48 4.44 -15.70
C SER A 536 -39.41 4.00 -14.70
N MET A 537 -38.15 3.89 -15.11
CA MET A 537 -37.01 3.54 -14.25
C MET A 537 -36.33 4.80 -13.73
N ASN A 538 -35.94 4.79 -12.46
CA ASN A 538 -35.20 5.89 -11.84
C ASN A 538 -33.82 6.06 -12.50
N PRO A 539 -33.37 7.32 -12.69
CA PRO A 539 -32.09 7.59 -13.35
C PRO A 539 -30.92 7.08 -12.50
N TYR A 540 -29.96 6.43 -13.15
CA TYR A 540 -28.69 6.06 -12.52
C TYR A 540 -27.81 7.31 -12.41
N LEU A 541 -27.11 7.45 -11.28
CA LEU A 541 -26.12 8.50 -11.14
C LEU A 541 -24.79 8.03 -11.74
N CYS A 542 -24.34 8.77 -12.75
CA CYS A 542 -23.17 8.48 -13.55
C CYS A 542 -22.08 9.52 -13.30
N VAL A 543 -20.85 9.05 -13.10
CA VAL A 543 -19.67 9.91 -12.98
C VAL A 543 -18.78 9.72 -14.21
N ARG A 544 -18.48 10.81 -14.92
CA ARG A 544 -17.64 10.82 -16.13
C ARG A 544 -16.30 11.51 -15.86
N LEU A 545 -15.24 10.69 -15.79
CA LEU A 545 -13.85 11.09 -15.57
C LEU A 545 -12.97 10.71 -16.78
N ASN A 546 -13.56 10.71 -17.98
CA ASN A 546 -12.91 10.35 -19.22
C ASN A 546 -12.01 11.47 -19.75
N GLY A 547 -10.92 11.12 -20.44
CA GLY A 547 -10.06 12.12 -21.11
C GLY A 547 -9.21 13.00 -20.19
N LEU A 548 -9.13 12.68 -18.89
CA LEU A 548 -8.42 13.47 -17.88
C LEU A 548 -6.92 13.12 -17.77
N SER A 549 -6.43 12.20 -18.61
CA SER A 549 -5.06 11.67 -18.57
C SER A 549 -4.67 11.00 -17.25
N LEU A 550 -5.64 10.44 -16.52
CA LEU A 550 -5.42 9.74 -15.26
C LEU A 550 -4.58 8.48 -15.46
N SER A 551 -3.51 8.30 -14.70
CA SER A 551 -2.70 7.06 -14.67
C SER A 551 -2.92 6.24 -13.40
N ARG A 552 -3.43 6.87 -12.34
CA ARG A 552 -3.76 6.25 -11.05
C ARG A 552 -5.08 6.80 -10.50
N LEU A 553 -5.85 5.94 -9.84
CA LEU A 553 -7.09 6.33 -9.17
C LEU A 553 -6.85 6.64 -7.67
N GLY A 554 -7.72 7.47 -7.10
CA GLY A 554 -7.71 7.90 -5.70
C GLY A 554 -9.03 8.54 -5.30
N SER A 555 -9.14 8.95 -4.04
CA SER A 555 -10.34 9.59 -3.47
C SER A 555 -11.61 8.73 -3.52
N MET A 556 -11.46 7.42 -3.33
CA MET A 556 -12.56 6.45 -3.36
C MET A 556 -13.57 6.66 -2.23
N GLU A 557 -13.12 7.21 -1.10
CA GLU A 557 -13.95 7.57 0.04
C GLU A 557 -15.10 8.53 -0.36
N GLN A 558 -14.91 9.35 -1.39
CA GLN A 558 -15.91 10.30 -1.87
C GLN A 558 -16.86 9.72 -2.94
N LEU A 559 -16.60 8.50 -3.43
CA LEU A 559 -17.26 7.93 -4.60
C LEU A 559 -18.01 6.61 -4.30
N LEU A 560 -18.12 6.21 -3.04
CA LEU A 560 -18.74 4.92 -2.64
C LEU A 560 -20.18 4.73 -3.15
N TRP A 561 -20.87 5.82 -3.48
CA TRP A 561 -22.23 5.86 -3.99
C TRP A 561 -22.36 5.65 -5.51
N VAL A 562 -21.26 5.64 -6.25
CA VAL A 562 -21.25 5.62 -7.73
C VAL A 562 -21.75 4.29 -8.28
N GLN A 563 -22.70 4.35 -9.21
CA GLN A 563 -23.28 3.18 -9.90
C GLN A 563 -22.80 3.03 -11.35
N MET A 564 -22.54 4.14 -12.04
CA MET A 564 -22.00 4.15 -13.40
C MET A 564 -20.75 5.03 -13.47
N LEU A 565 -19.63 4.48 -13.93
CA LEU A 565 -18.34 5.17 -13.97
C LEU A 565 -17.72 5.10 -15.37
N ASP A 566 -17.42 6.25 -15.95
CA ASP A 566 -16.68 6.36 -17.20
C ASP A 566 -15.25 6.84 -16.93
N LEU A 567 -14.27 5.96 -17.11
CA LEU A 567 -12.84 6.20 -17.01
C LEU A 567 -12.14 6.04 -18.38
N SER A 568 -12.89 6.12 -19.47
CA SER A 568 -12.35 5.93 -20.82
C SER A 568 -11.35 7.02 -21.22
N HIS A 569 -10.49 6.72 -22.19
CA HIS A 569 -9.51 7.67 -22.73
C HIS A 569 -8.57 8.27 -21.66
N ASN A 570 -8.08 7.43 -20.77
CA ASN A 570 -7.10 7.79 -19.74
C ASN A 570 -5.79 6.99 -19.96
N LYS A 571 -4.89 7.01 -18.98
CA LYS A 571 -3.60 6.31 -19.01
C LYS A 571 -3.49 5.23 -17.93
N LEU A 572 -4.62 4.72 -17.44
CA LEU A 572 -4.67 3.79 -16.31
C LEU A 572 -3.93 2.49 -16.65
N ARG A 573 -3.03 2.09 -15.75
CA ARG A 573 -2.30 0.80 -15.82
C ARG A 573 -2.86 -0.23 -14.83
N THR A 574 -3.58 0.26 -13.82
CA THR A 574 -4.27 -0.51 -12.77
C THR A 574 -5.59 0.19 -12.44
N ILE A 575 -6.53 -0.55 -11.87
CA ILE A 575 -7.81 -0.05 -11.36
C ILE A 575 -7.96 -0.26 -9.85
N GLU A 576 -6.83 -0.37 -9.14
CA GLU A 576 -6.79 -0.46 -7.68
C GLU A 576 -7.55 0.71 -7.02
N GLY A 577 -8.29 0.40 -5.96
CA GLY A 577 -9.23 1.29 -5.30
C GLY A 577 -10.68 1.10 -5.77
N LEU A 578 -10.92 0.63 -7.01
CA LEU A 578 -12.29 0.40 -7.50
C LEU A 578 -13.02 -0.68 -6.71
N GLU A 579 -12.30 -1.59 -6.04
CA GLU A 579 -12.89 -2.57 -5.12
C GLU A 579 -13.72 -1.93 -3.99
N ALA A 580 -13.54 -0.64 -3.68
CA ALA A 580 -14.39 0.08 -2.73
C ALA A 580 -15.79 0.39 -3.29
N LEU A 581 -15.97 0.45 -4.62
CA LEU A 581 -17.20 0.89 -5.29
C LEU A 581 -18.20 -0.26 -5.47
N GLN A 582 -18.70 -0.81 -4.37
CA GLN A 582 -19.55 -2.02 -4.36
C GLN A 582 -20.91 -1.87 -5.03
N LEU A 583 -21.31 -0.63 -5.34
CA LEU A 583 -22.53 -0.30 -6.08
C LEU A 583 -22.32 -0.23 -7.60
N LEU A 584 -21.07 -0.31 -8.06
CA LEU A 584 -20.72 -0.12 -9.45
C LEU A 584 -21.37 -1.20 -10.32
N SER A 585 -22.28 -0.77 -11.20
CA SER A 585 -23.03 -1.62 -12.12
C SER A 585 -22.52 -1.49 -13.55
N CYS A 586 -22.04 -0.31 -13.94
CA CYS A 586 -21.47 -0.08 -15.26
C CYS A 586 -20.11 0.61 -15.19
N LEU A 587 -19.11 0.05 -15.87
CA LEU A 587 -17.74 0.58 -15.89
C LEU A 587 -17.19 0.66 -17.32
N LYS A 588 -16.74 1.85 -17.73
CA LYS A 588 -15.98 2.03 -18.97
C LYS A 588 -14.52 2.32 -18.67
N LEU A 589 -13.64 1.52 -19.26
CA LEU A 589 -12.18 1.57 -19.17
C LEU A 589 -11.54 1.56 -20.57
N ASN A 590 -12.32 1.78 -21.63
CA ASN A 590 -11.79 1.71 -22.99
C ASN A 590 -10.75 2.79 -23.27
N ASN A 591 -9.75 2.50 -24.10
CA ASN A 591 -8.62 3.41 -24.38
C ASN A 591 -7.84 3.78 -23.10
N ASN A 592 -7.33 2.77 -22.40
CA ASN A 592 -6.38 2.90 -21.29
C ASN A 592 -5.11 2.08 -21.58
N ARG A 593 -4.25 1.83 -20.58
CA ARG A 593 -2.97 1.12 -20.71
C ARG A 593 -2.92 -0.16 -19.87
N LEU A 594 -4.06 -0.84 -19.72
CA LEU A 594 -4.16 -2.09 -18.96
C LEU A 594 -3.51 -3.23 -19.76
N CYS A 595 -2.46 -3.85 -19.24
CA CYS A 595 -1.62 -4.79 -20.01
C CYS A 595 -1.94 -6.28 -19.79
N SER A 596 -2.71 -6.62 -18.75
CA SER A 596 -3.00 -8.01 -18.37
C SER A 596 -4.28 -8.12 -17.55
N PHE A 597 -4.84 -9.32 -17.42
CA PHE A 597 -6.01 -9.56 -16.56
C PHE A 597 -5.71 -9.35 -15.06
N THR A 598 -4.45 -9.45 -14.64
CA THR A 598 -4.09 -9.18 -13.23
C THR A 598 -4.26 -7.71 -12.86
N ALA A 599 -4.15 -6.78 -13.83
CA ALA A 599 -4.46 -5.37 -13.61
C ALA A 599 -5.95 -5.12 -13.32
N LEU A 600 -6.83 -6.06 -13.69
CA LEU A 600 -8.28 -6.02 -13.50
C LEU A 600 -8.74 -6.78 -12.24
N GLU A 601 -7.83 -7.31 -11.43
CA GLU A 601 -8.17 -8.10 -10.24
C GLU A 601 -9.18 -7.43 -9.29
N PRO A 602 -9.15 -6.10 -9.05
CA PRO A 602 -10.17 -5.42 -8.25
C PRO A 602 -11.62 -5.69 -8.66
N LEU A 603 -11.89 -5.99 -9.94
CA LEU A 603 -13.25 -6.28 -10.41
C LEU A 603 -13.87 -7.50 -9.73
N LYS A 604 -13.06 -8.47 -9.28
CA LYS A 604 -13.57 -9.73 -8.68
C LYS A 604 -14.47 -9.50 -7.47
N THR A 605 -14.28 -8.39 -6.74
CA THR A 605 -15.07 -8.06 -5.56
C THR A 605 -16.37 -7.33 -5.92
N LEU A 606 -16.51 -6.83 -7.16
CA LEU A 606 -17.64 -6.02 -7.62
C LEU A 606 -18.80 -6.87 -8.11
N LYS A 607 -19.54 -7.45 -7.17
CA LYS A 607 -20.66 -8.37 -7.46
C LYS A 607 -21.84 -7.71 -8.20
N SER A 608 -21.95 -6.38 -8.12
CA SER A 608 -23.02 -5.59 -8.75
C SER A 608 -22.74 -5.24 -10.21
N LEU A 609 -21.53 -5.52 -10.72
CA LEU A 609 -21.10 -5.14 -12.05
C LEU A 609 -21.85 -5.95 -13.12
N GLU A 610 -22.59 -5.26 -13.98
CA GLU A 610 -23.38 -5.85 -15.07
C GLU A 610 -22.83 -5.50 -16.46
N ALA A 611 -22.19 -4.34 -16.63
CA ALA A 611 -21.65 -3.90 -17.91
C ALA A 611 -20.21 -3.41 -17.76
N LEU A 612 -19.31 -3.97 -18.57
CA LEU A 612 -17.89 -3.66 -18.57
C LEU A 612 -17.37 -3.40 -19.97
N ASP A 613 -16.69 -2.28 -20.16
CA ASP A 613 -15.96 -1.98 -21.40
C ASP A 613 -14.47 -1.83 -21.11
N ILE A 614 -13.67 -2.80 -21.55
CA ILE A 614 -12.20 -2.83 -21.45
C ILE A 614 -11.55 -2.80 -22.84
N SER A 615 -12.29 -2.38 -23.87
CA SER A 615 -11.81 -2.35 -25.24
C SER A 615 -10.61 -1.40 -25.44
N TYR A 616 -9.80 -1.63 -26.47
CA TYR A 616 -8.66 -0.79 -26.83
C TYR A 616 -7.71 -0.52 -25.66
N ASN A 617 -7.31 -1.59 -24.97
CA ASN A 617 -6.24 -1.61 -23.98
C ASN A 617 -5.09 -2.48 -24.51
N GLU A 618 -4.17 -2.90 -23.65
CA GLU A 618 -3.01 -3.74 -23.98
C GLU A 618 -3.13 -5.15 -23.38
N ILE A 619 -4.35 -5.61 -23.04
CA ILE A 619 -4.56 -6.86 -22.30
C ILE A 619 -4.06 -8.05 -23.15
N GLY A 620 -3.14 -8.83 -22.58
CA GLY A 620 -2.48 -9.95 -23.24
C GLY A 620 -1.10 -9.63 -23.79
N ALA A 621 -0.66 -8.37 -23.75
CA ALA A 621 0.73 -8.01 -24.08
C ALA A 621 1.72 -8.62 -23.07
N HIS A 622 1.30 -8.78 -21.81
CA HIS A 622 2.07 -9.41 -20.75
C HIS A 622 1.19 -10.37 -19.95
N SER A 623 1.76 -11.49 -19.47
CA SER A 623 1.05 -12.48 -18.67
C SER A 623 0.72 -11.98 -17.26
N ILE A 624 1.54 -11.06 -16.73
CA ILE A 624 1.41 -10.48 -15.39
C ILE A 624 1.65 -8.98 -15.50
N ASP A 625 0.88 -8.20 -14.76
CA ASP A 625 1.18 -6.78 -14.57
C ASP A 625 2.39 -6.63 -13.62
N THR A 626 3.53 -6.24 -14.19
CA THR A 626 4.75 -5.95 -13.42
C THR A 626 4.82 -4.50 -12.94
N ARG A 627 3.78 -3.68 -13.21
CA ARG A 627 3.74 -2.24 -12.91
C ARG A 627 2.90 -1.91 -11.67
N ARG A 628 2.39 -2.94 -10.96
CA ARG A 628 1.61 -2.77 -9.72
C ARG A 628 2.53 -2.36 -8.56
N TYR A 629 2.24 -1.21 -7.94
CA TYR A 629 2.95 -0.72 -6.77
C TYR A 629 2.25 -1.19 -5.48
N LEU A 630 3.02 -1.79 -4.57
CA LEU A 630 2.75 -1.93 -3.12
C LEU A 630 1.68 -2.92 -2.57
N CYS A 631 0.85 -3.61 -3.36
CA CYS A 631 0.03 -4.73 -2.85
C CYS A 631 0.54 -6.12 -3.30
N SER A 632 0.50 -7.12 -2.40
CA SER A 632 0.38 -8.54 -2.80
C SER A 632 -0.97 -8.70 -3.51
N SER A 633 -1.12 -9.20 -4.74
CA SER A 633 -0.36 -10.15 -5.56
C SER A 633 -0.82 -9.99 -7.01
N PRO A 634 -0.16 -10.57 -8.03
CA PRO A 634 -0.83 -10.92 -9.29
C PRO A 634 -1.54 -12.28 -9.14
N LEU A 635 -2.60 -12.36 -8.31
CA LEU A 635 -3.30 -13.56 -7.78
C LEU A 635 -2.70 -14.05 -6.46
N THR A 636 -3.35 -13.74 -5.35
CA THR A 636 -2.89 -14.13 -4.01
C THR A 636 -2.63 -15.64 -3.95
N HIS A 637 -1.44 -16.00 -3.46
CA HIS A 637 -1.04 -17.37 -3.10
C HIS A 637 -1.88 -17.91 -1.92
N ALA A 638 -3.20 -17.95 -2.05
CA ALA A 638 -4.02 -18.84 -1.25
C ALA A 638 -4.02 -20.20 -1.96
N VAL A 639 -3.28 -21.14 -1.39
CA VAL A 639 -3.50 -22.58 -1.60
C VAL A 639 -4.91 -22.89 -1.07
N GLY A 640 -5.92 -22.59 -1.87
CA GLY A 640 -7.25 -23.17 -1.79
C GLY A 640 -7.30 -24.30 -2.79
N ASN A 641 -6.85 -25.47 -2.37
CA ASN A 641 -6.98 -26.72 -3.10
C ASN A 641 -8.46 -27.01 -3.38
N ASP A 642 -8.95 -26.63 -4.56
CA ASP A 642 -9.88 -27.45 -5.36
C ASP A 642 -10.07 -26.83 -6.74
N TRP A 643 -9.06 -26.98 -7.58
CA TRP A 643 -9.20 -26.68 -9.00
C TRP A 643 -9.99 -27.82 -9.63
N ASN A 644 -11.31 -27.65 -9.75
CA ASN A 644 -12.15 -28.63 -10.42
C ASN A 644 -12.00 -28.54 -11.95
N PHE A 645 -10.78 -28.82 -12.44
CA PHE A 645 -10.38 -28.79 -13.85
C PHE A 645 -11.25 -29.69 -14.74
N LYS A 646 -11.99 -30.62 -14.14
CA LYS A 646 -12.84 -31.60 -14.83
C LYS A 646 -14.08 -31.00 -15.51
N LYS A 647 -14.48 -29.76 -15.19
CA LYS A 647 -15.70 -29.15 -15.77
C LYS A 647 -15.52 -28.60 -17.19
N PHE A 648 -14.28 -28.43 -17.65
CA PHE A 648 -13.94 -27.84 -18.97
C PHE A 648 -13.05 -28.76 -19.83
N THR A 649 -13.05 -30.07 -19.58
CA THR A 649 -12.20 -31.03 -20.33
C THR A 649 -12.82 -31.57 -21.63
N ASP A 650 -14.00 -31.12 -22.06
CA ASP A 650 -14.57 -31.52 -23.36
C ASP A 650 -14.15 -30.61 -24.54
N GLU A 651 -13.38 -31.27 -25.40
CA GLU A 651 -12.93 -31.14 -26.81
C GLU A 651 -12.55 -29.82 -27.50
N ASP A 652 -12.91 -28.59 -27.08
CA ASP A 652 -12.54 -27.41 -27.93
C ASP A 652 -11.88 -26.19 -27.26
N VAL A 653 -11.86 -26.10 -25.92
CA VAL A 653 -11.18 -24.98 -25.22
C VAL A 653 -10.40 -25.49 -24.02
N LYS A 654 -9.06 -25.52 -24.12
CA LYS A 654 -8.18 -25.89 -23.01
C LYS A 654 -8.17 -24.76 -21.96
N LEU A 655 -8.72 -25.01 -20.78
CA LEU A 655 -8.70 -24.07 -19.63
C LEU A 655 -7.27 -23.57 -19.29
N LYS A 656 -6.24 -24.34 -19.61
CA LYS A 656 -4.82 -23.96 -19.46
C LYS A 656 -4.43 -22.73 -20.26
N ASP A 657 -5.11 -22.43 -21.37
CA ASP A 657 -4.72 -21.34 -22.28
C ASP A 657 -5.36 -19.99 -21.88
N HIS A 658 -6.39 -20.01 -21.01
CA HIS A 658 -7.17 -18.84 -20.57
C HIS A 658 -7.45 -18.82 -19.06
N TRP A 659 -6.53 -19.39 -18.27
CA TRP A 659 -6.69 -19.58 -16.83
C TRP A 659 -6.79 -18.25 -16.07
N ASP A 660 -6.14 -17.21 -16.56
CA ASP A 660 -6.14 -15.85 -16.04
C ASP A 660 -7.50 -15.16 -16.26
N ALA A 661 -8.07 -15.28 -17.45
CA ALA A 661 -9.43 -14.85 -17.76
C ALA A 661 -10.46 -15.62 -16.92
N TYR A 662 -10.29 -16.94 -16.75
CA TYR A 662 -11.15 -17.74 -15.88
C TYR A 662 -11.18 -17.20 -14.45
N LEU A 663 -10.01 -16.96 -13.85
CA LEU A 663 -9.91 -16.48 -12.47
C LEU A 663 -10.54 -15.10 -12.27
N LEU A 664 -10.53 -14.25 -13.30
CA LEU A 664 -11.16 -12.92 -13.24
C LEU A 664 -12.68 -13.00 -13.39
N PHE A 665 -13.17 -13.74 -14.39
CA PHE A 665 -14.57 -13.67 -14.82
C PHE A 665 -15.49 -14.71 -14.19
N LYS A 666 -14.98 -15.80 -13.61
CA LYS A 666 -15.80 -16.92 -13.10
C LYS A 666 -16.87 -16.52 -12.08
N ASP A 667 -16.60 -15.49 -11.28
CA ASP A 667 -17.48 -15.02 -10.19
C ASP A 667 -18.25 -13.75 -10.59
N LEU A 668 -18.04 -13.22 -11.80
CA LEU A 668 -18.70 -12.02 -12.31
C LEU A 668 -20.00 -12.35 -13.04
N ASN A 669 -21.02 -11.53 -12.81
CA ASN A 669 -22.35 -11.69 -13.43
C ASN A 669 -22.60 -10.63 -14.52
N LEU A 670 -21.63 -10.45 -15.41
CA LEU A 670 -21.72 -9.47 -16.50
C LEU A 670 -22.84 -9.85 -17.48
N ARG A 671 -23.65 -8.87 -17.85
CA ARG A 671 -24.61 -8.94 -18.97
C ARG A 671 -24.02 -8.42 -20.28
N GLN A 672 -23.07 -7.49 -20.20
CA GLN A 672 -22.40 -6.89 -21.35
C GLN A 672 -20.89 -6.79 -21.11
N LEU A 673 -20.11 -7.21 -22.10
CA LEU A 673 -18.65 -7.09 -22.10
C LEU A 673 -18.16 -6.59 -23.45
N GLU A 674 -17.39 -5.50 -23.46
CA GLU A 674 -16.65 -5.03 -24.62
C GLU A 674 -15.15 -5.23 -24.35
N ILE A 675 -14.49 -6.02 -25.18
CA ILE A 675 -13.07 -6.38 -25.03
C ILE A 675 -12.26 -6.16 -26.31
N THR A 676 -12.90 -5.74 -27.42
CA THR A 676 -12.25 -5.54 -28.73
C THR A 676 -10.97 -4.71 -28.66
N GLY A 677 -9.99 -4.98 -29.51
CA GLY A 677 -8.77 -4.17 -29.61
C GLY A 677 -7.68 -4.49 -28.58
N ASN A 678 -7.86 -5.54 -27.76
CA ASN A 678 -6.82 -6.09 -26.89
C ASN A 678 -6.04 -7.23 -27.59
N ALA A 679 -4.76 -7.40 -27.24
CA ALA A 679 -3.88 -8.42 -27.83
C ALA A 679 -4.35 -9.86 -27.56
N VAL A 680 -5.01 -10.10 -26.43
CA VAL A 680 -5.53 -11.42 -26.04
C VAL A 680 -6.76 -11.87 -26.85
N VAL A 681 -7.42 -10.94 -27.55
CA VAL A 681 -8.72 -11.21 -28.17
C VAL A 681 -8.56 -12.05 -29.42
N ASN A 682 -9.12 -13.26 -29.36
CA ASN A 682 -9.30 -14.16 -30.50
C ASN A 682 -10.65 -14.89 -30.35
N ASP A 683 -11.07 -15.61 -31.38
CA ASP A 683 -12.38 -16.26 -31.39
C ASP A 683 -12.51 -17.36 -30.32
N ARG A 684 -11.39 -18.02 -29.96
CA ARG A 684 -11.37 -19.02 -28.88
C ARG A 684 -11.68 -18.39 -27.52
N LEU A 685 -11.08 -17.23 -27.21
CA LEU A 685 -11.35 -16.50 -25.98
C LEU A 685 -12.80 -16.00 -25.94
N LYS A 686 -13.33 -15.50 -27.06
CA LYS A 686 -14.73 -15.04 -27.12
C LYS A 686 -15.71 -16.18 -26.80
N ALA A 687 -15.52 -17.33 -27.45
CA ALA A 687 -16.32 -18.53 -27.18
C ALA A 687 -16.17 -19.01 -25.73
N PHE A 688 -14.94 -18.97 -25.19
CA PHE A 688 -14.67 -19.27 -23.79
C PHE A 688 -15.44 -18.36 -22.82
N LEU A 689 -15.42 -17.05 -23.05
CA LEU A 689 -16.09 -16.07 -22.18
C LEU A 689 -17.63 -16.22 -22.20
N CYS A 690 -18.23 -16.42 -23.37
CA CYS A 690 -19.68 -16.70 -23.45
C CYS A 690 -20.04 -18.01 -22.72
N LYS A 691 -19.19 -19.05 -22.79
CA LYS A 691 -19.40 -20.31 -22.04
C LYS A 691 -19.18 -20.15 -20.54
N LEU A 692 -18.21 -19.33 -20.13
CA LEU A 692 -17.84 -19.11 -18.74
C LEU A 692 -18.90 -18.30 -17.98
N MET A 693 -19.49 -17.30 -18.62
CA MET A 693 -20.48 -16.40 -18.02
C MET A 693 -21.85 -16.55 -18.71
N PRO A 694 -22.72 -17.46 -18.26
CA PRO A 694 -24.06 -17.66 -18.85
C PRO A 694 -24.97 -16.43 -18.77
N SER A 695 -24.69 -15.51 -17.84
CA SER A 695 -25.39 -14.23 -17.70
C SER A 695 -25.01 -13.21 -18.80
N LEU A 696 -23.92 -13.46 -19.53
CA LEU A 696 -23.41 -12.58 -20.58
C LEU A 696 -24.32 -12.65 -21.81
N LYS A 697 -25.15 -11.63 -21.98
CA LYS A 697 -26.06 -11.52 -23.13
C LYS A 697 -25.35 -10.96 -24.36
N ARG A 698 -24.33 -10.12 -24.16
CA ARG A 698 -23.61 -9.45 -25.25
C ARG A 698 -22.10 -9.41 -25.03
N LEU A 699 -21.36 -9.72 -26.08
CA LEU A 699 -19.91 -9.62 -26.15
C LEU A 699 -19.52 -8.85 -27.42
N ASN A 700 -18.82 -7.73 -27.29
CA ASN A 700 -18.42 -6.87 -28.41
C ASN A 700 -19.60 -6.41 -29.29
N GLY A 701 -20.72 -6.04 -28.67
CA GLY A 701 -21.98 -5.72 -29.34
C GLY A 701 -22.78 -6.90 -29.93
N GLU A 702 -22.18 -8.08 -30.07
CA GLU A 702 -22.81 -9.30 -30.60
C GLU A 702 -23.55 -10.06 -29.49
N LYS A 703 -24.60 -10.83 -29.83
CA LYS A 703 -25.29 -11.69 -28.86
C LYS A 703 -24.44 -12.95 -28.61
N CYS A 704 -24.17 -13.29 -27.34
CA CYS A 704 -23.65 -14.61 -27.00
C CYS A 704 -24.76 -15.65 -27.23
N CYS A 705 -24.47 -16.73 -27.94
CA CYS A 705 -25.37 -17.86 -28.17
C CYS A 705 -25.35 -18.86 -27.00
#